data_AF-A0A1Y3TEP6-F1
#
_entry.id   AF-A0A1Y3TEP6-F1
#
_cell.length_a   1.000
_cell.length_b   1.000
_cell.length_c   1.000
_cell.angle_alpha   90.00
_cell.angle_beta   90.00
_cell.angle_gamma   90.00
#
_symmetry.space_group_name_H-M   'P 1'
#
loop_
_entity.id
_entity.type
_entity.pdbx_description
1 polymer ?
#
loop_
_entity_poly.entity_id
_entity_poly.type
_entity_poly.pdbx_seq_one_letter_code
_entity_poly.pdbx_strand_id
1 'polypeptide(L)'
;MRRRVIGGLLAAMLVIGLAPTSVLAEGPGVSVNAEEEINIPDQNFKKLINSTLKHEENAAVTEEDMAGITSLSVNAGSDVTDIEGIQYAVNLVSLNLDGDIKNIEKINNLTKLERLNIDSNDLLTDLSFLGSKPDLTDLTVFGSTGLTSLEGLTAGNCPKLEELSCSRCTSLSDISALADREIPTLIAADFEDCAIADLSPLKGYTSITELNLEKVEITEENRAVYKETVSSMTGLETLYMPYCDITDEDTEMFSTLRNLKTLLLNMNELTSTDFCDKLPAGMEVLGLLDNDIEDMDNLGRLTQLEILSLGGNKVTDFSFISKLTSLTDETIRHADGTEDFPSREIYSYGSQSDPIEIKDGQATIENPYIGVDGKPVSFDGAEIASTGDSMVTVSYDAEKNEITLGNIPSSASVDSIMIQVRYNIPVSNGEYKVADLRIETYVREKSHEHSWGDVTYTWSEDGKTCTAERVCEEDSTHVESAQASVNAEITKHATCTSKGETTYTAGFDNDWAETQTKVLEDVEMIPHSYGTEWKSDENGHWHMCAACQAKTDEADHTFEWIVDKEATDAQPGSRHQECTVCGYALAAVEIPPLKDDTEDTEQTVPPQTEKPEPVPSKPAAATPRTGDVGNMLPWALLFVGAAGVGAVLHTRRKLEER
;
A
#
# COMPACT_ATOMS: atom_id res chain seq x y z
N MET A 1 4.49 -15.33 -41.60
CA MET A 1 4.27 -15.02 -43.04
C MET A 1 3.39 -13.76 -43.23
N ARG A 2 2.59 -13.61 -44.31
CA ARG A 2 1.91 -12.36 -44.74
C ARG A 2 1.10 -11.66 -43.61
N ARG A 3 1.63 -10.57 -43.05
CA ARG A 3 0.81 -9.55 -42.36
C ARG A 3 0.10 -8.68 -43.41
N ARG A 4 -1.24 -8.70 -43.45
CA ARG A 4 -2.04 -7.62 -44.06
C ARG A 4 -2.19 -6.53 -43.01
N VAL A 5 -1.32 -5.51 -43.05
CA VAL A 5 -1.58 -4.27 -42.32
C VAL A 5 -2.58 -3.47 -43.13
N ILE A 6 -3.80 -3.28 -42.63
CA ILE A 6 -4.77 -2.34 -43.20
C ILE A 6 -4.31 -0.93 -42.82
N GLY A 7 -3.38 -0.40 -43.61
CA GLY A 7 -2.86 0.96 -43.48
C GLY A 7 -3.28 1.80 -44.67
N GLY A 8 -4.12 2.82 -44.43
CA GLY A 8 -4.52 3.79 -45.45
C GLY A 8 -3.31 4.50 -46.06
N LEU A 9 -3.33 4.70 -47.38
CA LEU A 9 -2.17 5.22 -48.11
C LEU A 9 -2.56 6.27 -49.16
N LEU A 10 -2.06 7.50 -48.96
CA LEU A 10 -2.28 8.63 -49.86
C LEU A 10 -1.71 8.34 -51.27
N ALA A 11 -2.53 8.57 -52.30
CA ALA A 11 -2.09 8.53 -53.69
C ALA A 11 -1.50 9.89 -54.13
N ALA A 12 -0.17 9.98 -54.19
CA ALA A 12 0.52 11.15 -54.75
C ALA A 12 0.54 11.11 -56.29
N MET A 13 -0.04 12.12 -56.95
CA MET A 13 0.04 12.27 -58.41
C MET A 13 1.44 12.70 -58.87
N LEU A 14 1.96 12.07 -59.92
CA LEU A 14 3.12 12.57 -60.67
C LEU A 14 2.71 12.98 -62.10
N VAL A 15 2.86 14.26 -62.42
CA VAL A 15 2.56 14.83 -63.74
C VAL A 15 3.80 14.75 -64.63
N ILE A 16 3.62 14.22 -65.85
CA ILE A 16 4.52 14.51 -66.99
C ILE A 16 3.65 15.01 -68.14
N GLY A 17 3.71 16.32 -68.40
CA GLY A 17 2.95 16.95 -69.47
C GLY A 17 3.71 16.94 -70.80
N LEU A 18 2.97 16.78 -71.90
CA LEU A 18 3.39 17.15 -73.26
C LEU A 18 2.18 17.71 -74.01
N ALA A 19 2.18 19.02 -74.25
CA ALA A 19 1.21 19.67 -75.12
C ALA A 19 1.66 19.61 -76.58
N PRO A 20 0.72 19.56 -77.52
CA PRO A 20 0.90 20.21 -78.82
C PRO A 20 -0.18 21.28 -79.07
N THR A 21 0.26 22.43 -79.57
CA THR A 21 -0.60 23.53 -80.02
C THR A 21 -1.04 23.35 -81.48
N SER A 22 -2.32 23.55 -81.81
CA SER A 22 -2.70 24.07 -83.14
C SER A 22 -4.14 24.63 -83.26
N VAL A 23 -4.20 25.95 -83.50
CA VAL A 23 -5.03 26.67 -84.50
C VAL A 23 -6.58 26.64 -84.42
N LEU A 24 -7.16 27.84 -84.59
CA LEU A 24 -8.59 28.15 -84.60
C LEU A 24 -9.36 27.66 -85.84
N ALA A 25 -10.66 27.41 -85.65
CA ALA A 25 -11.71 27.79 -86.61
C ALA A 25 -13.06 28.00 -85.89
N GLU A 26 -13.62 29.21 -85.94
CA GLU A 26 -15.01 29.46 -85.52
C GLU A 26 -15.97 29.11 -86.66
N GLY A 27 -17.06 28.40 -86.34
CA GLY A 27 -18.14 28.05 -87.26
C GLY A 27 -19.47 27.90 -86.49
N PRO A 28 -20.62 28.22 -87.09
CA PRO A 28 -21.79 28.62 -86.31
C PRO A 28 -22.58 27.45 -85.72
N GLY A 29 -22.81 27.51 -84.40
CA GLY A 29 -24.11 27.24 -83.77
C GLY A 29 -24.86 25.98 -84.22
N VAL A 30 -24.32 24.81 -83.91
CA VAL A 30 -25.19 23.68 -83.54
C VAL A 30 -25.46 23.83 -82.05
N SER A 31 -26.74 23.97 -81.67
CA SER A 31 -27.15 23.81 -80.28
C SER A 31 -27.00 22.33 -79.92
N VAL A 32 -25.81 21.95 -79.48
CA VAL A 32 -25.66 20.77 -78.63
C VAL A 32 -26.61 20.94 -77.45
N ASN A 33 -27.33 19.87 -77.10
CA ASN A 33 -28.15 19.87 -75.90
C ASN A 33 -27.24 20.25 -74.74
N ALA A 34 -27.57 21.32 -74.02
CA ALA A 34 -27.00 21.52 -72.70
C ALA A 34 -27.58 20.39 -71.85
N GLU A 35 -26.76 19.38 -71.58
CA GLU A 35 -27.09 18.34 -70.63
C GLU A 35 -27.37 18.99 -69.27
N GLU A 36 -28.41 18.50 -68.60
CA GLU A 36 -28.95 19.17 -67.43
C GLU A 36 -27.93 19.06 -66.28
N GLU A 37 -27.49 20.21 -65.76
CA GLU A 37 -26.53 20.27 -64.66
C GLU A 37 -27.15 19.63 -63.41
N ILE A 38 -26.49 18.62 -62.85
CA ILE A 38 -27.00 17.92 -61.68
C ILE A 38 -26.89 18.79 -60.42
N ASN A 39 -27.88 18.66 -59.53
CA ASN A 39 -27.90 19.38 -58.27
C ASN A 39 -26.88 18.81 -57.27
N ILE A 40 -25.74 19.47 -57.16
CA ILE A 40 -24.74 19.24 -56.10
C ILE A 40 -24.73 20.48 -55.19
N PRO A 41 -25.40 20.47 -54.02
CA PRO A 41 -25.53 21.63 -53.16
C PRO A 41 -24.22 21.95 -52.41
N ASP A 42 -23.52 20.93 -51.91
CA ASP A 42 -22.24 21.06 -51.24
C ASP A 42 -21.15 21.46 -52.26
N GLN A 43 -20.62 22.68 -52.08
CA GLN A 43 -19.62 23.20 -53.01
C GLN A 43 -18.29 22.45 -52.91
N ASN A 44 -17.92 21.94 -51.73
CA ASN A 44 -16.70 21.16 -51.58
C ASN A 44 -16.84 19.79 -52.22
N PHE A 45 -18.04 19.19 -52.17
CA PHE A 45 -18.33 17.96 -52.89
C PHE A 45 -18.28 18.17 -54.42
N LYS A 46 -18.85 19.27 -54.92
CA LYS A 46 -18.76 19.63 -56.34
C LYS A 46 -17.31 19.82 -56.80
N LYS A 47 -16.47 20.45 -55.98
CA LYS A 47 -15.02 20.59 -56.24
C LYS A 47 -14.29 19.25 -56.27
N LEU A 48 -14.61 18.35 -55.34
CA LEU A 48 -14.06 16.99 -55.29
C LEU A 48 -14.43 16.20 -56.56
N ILE A 49 -15.68 16.28 -56.99
CA ILE A 49 -16.18 15.69 -58.24
C ILE A 49 -15.43 16.26 -59.45
N ASN A 50 -15.37 17.59 -59.60
CA ASN A 50 -14.66 18.24 -60.70
C ASN A 50 -13.16 17.89 -60.71
N SER A 51 -12.50 17.84 -59.56
CA SER A 51 -11.11 17.39 -59.42
C SER A 51 -10.93 15.94 -59.89
N THR A 52 -11.84 15.04 -59.51
CA THR A 52 -11.86 13.63 -59.91
C THR A 52 -12.00 13.48 -61.43
N LEU A 53 -12.86 14.29 -62.04
CA LEU A 53 -13.10 14.35 -63.49
C LEU A 53 -12.00 15.11 -64.27
N LYS A 54 -11.10 15.81 -63.58
CA LYS A 54 -10.10 16.74 -64.15
C LYS A 54 -10.73 17.93 -64.86
N HIS A 55 -11.88 18.37 -64.37
CA HIS A 55 -12.59 19.58 -64.78
C HIS A 55 -12.13 20.80 -63.96
N GLU A 56 -12.49 22.00 -64.42
CA GLU A 56 -12.30 23.23 -63.65
C GLU A 56 -13.13 23.18 -62.35
N GLU A 57 -12.60 23.77 -61.27
CA GLU A 57 -13.10 23.64 -59.88
C GLU A 57 -14.63 23.77 -59.72
N ASN A 58 -15.24 24.71 -60.46
CA ASN A 58 -16.67 25.04 -60.38
C ASN A 58 -17.41 24.77 -61.71
N ALA A 59 -16.89 23.87 -62.57
CA ALA A 59 -17.58 23.46 -63.78
C ALA A 59 -18.97 22.86 -63.46
N ALA A 60 -19.90 22.99 -64.41
CA ALA A 60 -21.14 22.23 -64.39
C ALA A 60 -20.83 20.74 -64.52
N VAL A 61 -21.58 19.91 -63.81
CA VAL A 61 -21.44 18.45 -63.81
C VAL A 61 -22.73 17.86 -64.38
N THR A 62 -22.63 16.92 -65.32
CA THR A 62 -23.78 16.23 -65.92
C THR A 62 -23.96 14.81 -65.39
N GLU A 63 -25.03 14.13 -65.78
CA GLU A 63 -25.19 12.69 -65.50
C GLU A 63 -24.14 11.83 -66.25
N GLU A 64 -23.70 12.24 -67.46
CA GLU A 64 -22.64 11.52 -68.20
C GLU A 64 -21.29 11.65 -67.48
N ASP A 65 -20.97 12.85 -66.98
CA ASP A 65 -19.78 13.10 -66.16
C ASP A 65 -19.74 12.17 -64.94
N MET A 66 -20.83 12.14 -64.15
CA MET A 66 -20.92 11.28 -62.96
C MET A 66 -20.86 9.79 -63.31
N ALA A 67 -21.48 9.37 -64.42
CA ALA A 67 -21.37 7.99 -64.90
C ALA A 67 -19.94 7.60 -65.29
N GLY A 68 -19.02 8.56 -65.50
CA GLY A 68 -17.59 8.32 -65.68
C GLY A 68 -16.83 7.97 -64.38
N ILE A 69 -17.40 8.25 -63.21
CA ILE A 69 -16.75 8.04 -61.91
C ILE A 69 -16.91 6.58 -61.45
N THR A 70 -15.77 5.90 -61.25
CA THR A 70 -15.71 4.52 -60.74
C THR A 70 -15.13 4.41 -59.32
N SER A 71 -14.45 5.46 -58.83
CA SER A 71 -13.95 5.55 -57.45
C SER A 71 -14.03 6.99 -56.98
N LEU A 72 -14.48 7.20 -55.73
CA LEU A 72 -14.58 8.53 -55.11
C LEU A 72 -14.14 8.45 -53.65
N SER A 73 -13.44 9.49 -53.17
CA SER A 73 -12.90 9.54 -51.81
C SER A 73 -13.11 10.93 -51.22
N VAL A 74 -14.06 11.03 -50.30
CA VAL A 74 -14.13 12.14 -49.35
C VAL A 74 -13.13 11.81 -48.23
N ASN A 75 -12.24 12.74 -47.92
CA ASN A 75 -11.15 12.54 -46.95
C ASN A 75 -11.24 13.59 -45.83
N ALA A 76 -10.63 13.30 -44.68
CA ALA A 76 -10.48 14.23 -43.57
C ALA A 76 -9.96 15.60 -44.04
N GLY A 77 -10.65 16.67 -43.60
CA GLY A 77 -10.32 18.04 -43.99
C GLY A 77 -10.71 18.44 -45.41
N SER A 78 -11.56 17.67 -46.10
CA SER A 78 -12.16 18.09 -47.39
C SER A 78 -13.31 19.10 -47.24
N ASP A 79 -13.76 19.39 -46.02
CA ASP A 79 -14.91 20.25 -45.68
C ASP A 79 -16.23 19.86 -46.40
N VAL A 80 -16.34 18.61 -46.87
CA VAL A 80 -17.57 18.05 -47.42
C VAL A 80 -18.48 17.60 -46.28
N THR A 81 -19.78 17.90 -46.38
CA THR A 81 -20.77 17.58 -45.34
C THR A 81 -22.06 16.96 -45.88
N ASP A 82 -22.22 16.92 -47.21
CA ASP A 82 -23.41 16.43 -47.91
C ASP A 82 -23.00 15.91 -49.29
N ILE A 83 -23.41 14.67 -49.62
CA ILE A 83 -23.10 14.01 -50.91
C ILE A 83 -24.29 13.91 -51.86
N GLU A 84 -25.32 14.74 -51.71
CA GLU A 84 -26.39 14.89 -52.71
C GLU A 84 -25.79 15.14 -54.11
N GLY A 85 -26.25 14.33 -55.08
CA GLY A 85 -25.66 14.22 -56.41
C GLY A 85 -24.89 12.91 -56.63
N ILE A 86 -24.44 12.21 -55.56
CA ILE A 86 -23.71 10.94 -55.70
C ILE A 86 -24.54 9.83 -56.36
N GLN A 87 -25.88 9.90 -56.29
CA GLN A 87 -26.78 8.93 -56.91
C GLN A 87 -26.60 8.79 -58.44
N TYR A 88 -26.01 9.79 -59.09
CA TYR A 88 -25.72 9.78 -60.52
C TYR A 88 -24.41 9.06 -60.88
N ALA A 89 -23.56 8.73 -59.91
CA ALA A 89 -22.33 7.96 -60.12
C ALA A 89 -22.61 6.46 -60.29
N VAL A 90 -23.47 6.09 -61.25
CA VAL A 90 -24.04 4.73 -61.44
C VAL A 90 -23.00 3.64 -61.77
N ASN A 91 -21.75 4.02 -62.03
CA ASN A 91 -20.62 3.12 -62.25
C ASN A 91 -19.61 3.10 -61.09
N LEU A 92 -19.95 3.70 -59.94
CA LEU A 92 -19.11 3.72 -58.74
C LEU A 92 -18.91 2.30 -58.18
N VAL A 93 -17.63 1.91 -58.05
CA VAL A 93 -17.17 0.61 -57.54
C VAL A 93 -16.59 0.75 -56.13
N SER A 94 -15.96 1.89 -55.83
CA SER A 94 -15.30 2.17 -54.55
C SER A 94 -15.72 3.54 -54.04
N LEU A 95 -16.19 3.59 -52.79
CA LEU A 95 -16.51 4.83 -52.10
C LEU A 95 -15.84 4.89 -50.72
N ASN A 96 -15.13 5.98 -50.45
CA ASN A 96 -14.66 6.34 -49.11
C ASN A 96 -15.36 7.64 -48.67
N LEU A 97 -15.95 7.61 -47.48
CA LEU A 97 -16.54 8.76 -46.80
C LEU A 97 -15.80 8.95 -45.47
N ASP A 98 -15.52 10.19 -45.11
CA ASP A 98 -14.74 10.55 -43.92
C ASP A 98 -15.37 11.80 -43.31
N GLY A 99 -15.85 11.68 -42.06
CA GLY A 99 -16.58 12.71 -41.31
C GLY A 99 -18.11 12.56 -41.35
N ASP A 100 -18.80 13.52 -40.72
CA ASP A 100 -20.26 13.65 -40.61
C ASP A 100 -20.95 13.97 -41.94
N ILE A 101 -20.89 13.02 -42.89
CA ILE A 101 -21.48 13.14 -44.22
C ILE A 101 -22.99 12.85 -44.15
N LYS A 102 -23.79 13.81 -44.65
CA LYS A 102 -25.25 13.69 -44.83
C LYS A 102 -25.59 13.10 -46.19
N ASN A 103 -26.85 12.66 -46.31
CA ASN A 103 -27.44 12.13 -47.54
C ASN A 103 -26.73 10.84 -48.03
N ILE A 104 -26.24 10.01 -47.10
CA ILE A 104 -25.62 8.72 -47.42
C ILE A 104 -26.60 7.73 -48.05
N GLU A 105 -27.91 7.85 -47.80
CA GLU A 105 -28.95 7.03 -48.42
C GLU A 105 -29.08 7.24 -49.95
N LYS A 106 -28.42 8.26 -50.51
CA LYS A 106 -28.32 8.48 -51.95
C LYS A 106 -27.50 7.40 -52.66
N ILE A 107 -26.69 6.61 -51.93
CA ILE A 107 -25.96 5.48 -52.52
C ILE A 107 -26.84 4.24 -52.77
N ASN A 108 -28.11 4.25 -52.36
CA ASN A 108 -29.00 3.08 -52.40
C ASN A 108 -29.08 2.41 -53.79
N ASN A 109 -29.01 3.18 -54.88
CA ASN A 109 -29.06 2.68 -56.27
C ASN A 109 -27.68 2.40 -56.90
N LEU A 110 -26.58 2.66 -56.18
CA LEU A 110 -25.21 2.40 -56.65
C LEU A 110 -24.87 0.90 -56.51
N THR A 111 -25.50 0.10 -57.37
CA THR A 111 -25.50 -1.37 -57.32
C THR A 111 -24.16 -2.04 -57.65
N LYS A 112 -23.22 -1.29 -58.23
CA LYS A 112 -21.86 -1.75 -58.60
C LYS A 112 -20.80 -1.51 -57.51
N LEU A 113 -21.17 -0.97 -56.36
CA LEU A 113 -20.22 -0.81 -55.25
C LEU A 113 -19.73 -2.18 -54.79
N GLU A 114 -18.43 -2.40 -54.95
CA GLU A 114 -17.69 -3.55 -54.42
C GLU A 114 -17.11 -3.23 -53.03
N ARG A 115 -16.73 -1.96 -52.80
CA ARG A 115 -16.11 -1.51 -51.54
C ARG A 115 -16.69 -0.19 -51.04
N LEU A 116 -17.07 -0.16 -49.76
CA LEU A 116 -17.55 1.03 -49.07
C LEU A 116 -16.81 1.20 -47.74
N ASN A 117 -16.15 2.35 -47.56
CA ASN A 117 -15.61 2.79 -46.27
C ASN A 117 -16.35 4.04 -45.79
N ILE A 118 -16.71 4.06 -44.50
CA ILE A 118 -17.29 5.21 -43.80
C ILE A 118 -16.51 5.40 -42.51
N ASP A 119 -15.72 6.46 -42.44
CA ASP A 119 -14.92 6.84 -41.27
C ASP A 119 -15.60 8.01 -40.54
N SER A 120 -15.67 7.93 -39.21
CA SER A 120 -16.02 9.04 -38.31
C SER A 120 -17.33 9.77 -38.67
N ASN A 121 -18.40 9.02 -38.95
CA ASN A 121 -19.72 9.57 -39.28
C ASN A 121 -20.72 9.30 -38.14
N ASP A 122 -20.86 10.25 -37.21
CA ASP A 122 -21.74 10.11 -36.05
C ASP A 122 -23.24 10.35 -36.38
N LEU A 123 -23.55 10.65 -37.66
CA LEU A 123 -24.93 10.73 -38.16
C LEU A 123 -25.51 9.37 -38.57
N LEU A 124 -24.65 8.36 -38.76
CA LEU A 124 -25.02 7.01 -39.17
C LEU A 124 -25.54 6.21 -37.96
N THR A 125 -26.83 5.85 -37.93
CA THR A 125 -27.44 5.07 -36.82
C THR A 125 -27.49 3.57 -37.08
N ASP A 126 -27.67 3.18 -38.33
CA ASP A 126 -27.90 1.82 -38.82
C ASP A 126 -27.53 1.70 -40.31
N LEU A 127 -27.46 0.48 -40.84
CA LEU A 127 -27.01 0.20 -42.20
C LEU A 127 -28.14 0.11 -43.24
N SER A 128 -29.37 0.57 -42.91
CA SER A 128 -30.52 0.47 -43.82
C SER A 128 -30.37 1.31 -45.10
N PHE A 129 -29.55 2.38 -45.04
CA PHE A 129 -29.20 3.26 -46.15
C PHE A 129 -28.54 2.53 -47.33
N LEU A 130 -27.90 1.37 -47.10
CA LEU A 130 -27.22 0.58 -48.12
C LEU A 130 -28.16 0.16 -49.26
N GLY A 131 -29.40 -0.20 -48.94
CA GLY A 131 -30.32 -0.82 -49.92
C GLY A 131 -29.71 -2.09 -50.55
N SER A 132 -29.91 -2.30 -51.84
CA SER A 132 -29.32 -3.46 -52.54
C SER A 132 -27.91 -3.14 -53.07
N LYS A 133 -26.96 -4.02 -52.71
CA LYS A 133 -25.54 -3.96 -53.01
C LYS A 133 -25.05 -5.37 -53.41
N PRO A 134 -25.48 -5.88 -54.58
CA PRO A 134 -25.25 -7.28 -54.98
C PRO A 134 -23.79 -7.65 -55.24
N ASP A 135 -22.91 -6.65 -55.40
CA ASP A 135 -21.49 -6.82 -55.68
C ASP A 135 -20.57 -6.38 -54.52
N LEU A 136 -21.12 -5.91 -53.38
CA LEU A 136 -20.34 -5.44 -52.23
C LEU A 136 -19.68 -6.61 -51.50
N THR A 137 -18.35 -6.58 -51.44
CA THR A 137 -17.48 -7.56 -50.79
C THR A 137 -16.86 -7.02 -49.50
N ASP A 138 -16.58 -5.72 -49.44
CA ASP A 138 -15.89 -5.10 -48.30
C ASP A 138 -16.73 -3.91 -47.78
N LEU A 139 -17.14 -3.98 -46.50
CA LEU A 139 -17.80 -2.89 -45.78
C LEU A 139 -17.00 -2.52 -44.53
N THR A 140 -16.48 -1.30 -44.50
CA THR A 140 -15.83 -0.72 -43.33
C THR A 140 -16.65 0.46 -42.82
N VAL A 141 -16.94 0.46 -41.53
CA VAL A 141 -17.49 1.59 -40.78
C VAL A 141 -16.57 1.79 -39.58
N PHE A 142 -15.67 2.76 -39.64
CA PHE A 142 -14.69 3.01 -38.58
C PHE A 142 -15.09 4.23 -37.75
N GLY A 143 -14.90 4.19 -36.43
CA GLY A 143 -15.00 5.34 -35.55
C GLY A 143 -16.35 6.08 -35.55
N SER A 144 -17.40 5.48 -36.13
CA SER A 144 -18.71 6.09 -36.30
C SER A 144 -19.56 5.78 -35.06
N THR A 145 -19.40 6.59 -34.02
CA THR A 145 -19.95 6.34 -32.67
C THR A 145 -21.47 6.44 -32.61
N GLY A 146 -22.11 7.02 -33.63
CA GLY A 146 -23.56 7.01 -33.82
C GLY A 146 -24.16 5.66 -34.21
N LEU A 147 -23.36 4.71 -34.72
CA LEU A 147 -23.85 3.41 -35.19
C LEU A 147 -24.28 2.55 -33.99
N THR A 148 -25.53 2.12 -33.99
CA THR A 148 -26.13 1.35 -32.87
C THR A 148 -26.54 -0.07 -33.26
N SER A 149 -26.89 -0.29 -34.53
CA SER A 149 -27.36 -1.57 -35.07
C SER A 149 -26.80 -1.85 -36.47
N LEU A 150 -26.65 -3.13 -36.81
CA LEU A 150 -26.36 -3.60 -38.16
C LEU A 150 -27.62 -3.77 -39.04
N GLU A 151 -28.79 -3.31 -38.59
CA GLU A 151 -30.04 -3.34 -39.38
C GLU A 151 -29.80 -2.81 -40.80
N GLY A 152 -30.25 -3.56 -41.81
CA GLY A 152 -29.98 -3.28 -43.23
C GLY A 152 -29.03 -4.30 -43.86
N LEU A 153 -28.11 -4.88 -43.09
CA LEU A 153 -27.36 -6.06 -43.54
C LEU A 153 -28.30 -7.27 -43.63
N THR A 154 -28.41 -7.82 -44.85
CA THR A 154 -29.14 -9.07 -45.11
C THR A 154 -28.50 -9.78 -46.29
N ALA A 155 -28.64 -11.10 -46.36
CA ALA A 155 -28.25 -11.89 -47.53
C ALA A 155 -28.98 -11.52 -48.84
N GLY A 156 -30.03 -10.67 -48.79
CA GLY A 156 -30.67 -10.11 -49.98
C GLY A 156 -30.08 -8.75 -50.40
N ASN A 157 -29.56 -7.98 -49.45
CA ASN A 157 -28.97 -6.68 -49.68
C ASN A 157 -27.48 -6.78 -50.04
N CYS A 158 -26.69 -7.49 -49.24
CA CYS A 158 -25.24 -7.66 -49.41
C CYS A 158 -24.88 -9.17 -49.53
N PRO A 159 -25.32 -9.86 -50.59
CA PRO A 159 -25.18 -11.32 -50.76
C PRO A 159 -23.74 -11.84 -50.91
N LYS A 160 -22.76 -10.94 -51.07
CA LYS A 160 -21.34 -11.26 -51.31
C LYS A 160 -20.40 -10.63 -50.30
N LEU A 161 -20.89 -10.11 -49.17
CA LEU A 161 -20.02 -9.47 -48.19
C LEU A 161 -19.05 -10.52 -47.63
N GLU A 162 -17.75 -10.28 -47.79
CA GLU A 162 -16.65 -11.16 -47.36
C GLU A 162 -15.94 -10.58 -46.14
N GLU A 163 -15.78 -9.25 -46.07
CA GLU A 163 -15.14 -8.53 -44.96
C GLU A 163 -16.11 -7.46 -44.40
N LEU A 164 -16.42 -7.51 -43.09
CA LEU A 164 -17.19 -6.50 -42.35
C LEU A 164 -16.34 -5.95 -41.20
N SER A 165 -16.14 -4.64 -41.14
CA SER A 165 -15.47 -3.98 -40.01
C SER A 165 -16.34 -2.85 -39.46
N CYS A 166 -16.56 -2.87 -38.16
CA CYS A 166 -17.25 -1.85 -37.38
C CYS A 166 -16.36 -1.31 -36.22
N SER A 167 -15.03 -1.40 -36.35
CA SER A 167 -14.07 -0.98 -35.31
C SER A 167 -14.33 0.45 -34.84
N ARG A 168 -14.38 0.62 -33.51
CA ARG A 168 -14.64 1.87 -32.78
C ARG A 168 -16.02 2.50 -33.02
N CYS A 169 -16.98 1.71 -33.47
CA CYS A 169 -18.39 2.04 -33.33
C CYS A 169 -18.84 1.77 -31.88
N THR A 170 -18.41 2.62 -30.95
CA THR A 170 -18.57 2.41 -29.49
C THR A 170 -20.01 2.31 -28.98
N SER A 171 -21.02 2.69 -29.78
CA SER A 171 -22.46 2.48 -29.47
C SER A 171 -23.07 1.23 -30.12
N LEU A 172 -22.34 0.52 -30.97
CA LEU A 172 -22.82 -0.67 -31.68
C LEU A 172 -23.04 -1.80 -30.69
N SER A 173 -24.31 -2.15 -30.51
CA SER A 173 -24.75 -3.17 -29.54
C SER A 173 -25.67 -4.21 -30.17
N ASP A 174 -26.37 -3.87 -31.25
CA ASP A 174 -27.28 -4.78 -31.95
C ASP A 174 -26.66 -5.32 -33.25
N ILE A 175 -26.13 -6.54 -33.17
CA ILE A 175 -25.66 -7.33 -34.33
C ILE A 175 -26.69 -8.36 -34.81
N SER A 176 -27.96 -8.26 -34.40
CA SER A 176 -29.01 -9.27 -34.70
C SER A 176 -29.27 -9.49 -36.20
N ALA A 177 -28.91 -8.54 -37.05
CA ALA A 177 -28.93 -8.66 -38.51
C ALA A 177 -28.14 -9.88 -39.04
N LEU A 178 -27.17 -10.39 -38.27
CA LEU A 178 -26.36 -11.55 -38.62
C LEU A 178 -27.03 -12.91 -38.28
N ALA A 179 -28.01 -12.95 -37.38
CA ALA A 179 -28.40 -14.17 -36.65
C ALA A 179 -28.93 -15.34 -37.49
N ASP A 180 -29.80 -15.09 -38.49
CA ASP A 180 -30.82 -16.07 -38.90
C ASP A 180 -30.75 -16.53 -40.37
N ARG A 181 -29.72 -16.10 -41.12
CA ARG A 181 -29.53 -16.50 -42.54
C ARG A 181 -28.12 -16.79 -42.99
N GLU A 182 -27.12 -16.47 -42.16
CA GLU A 182 -25.75 -16.19 -42.59
C GLU A 182 -25.70 -15.07 -43.64
N ILE A 183 -24.64 -14.25 -43.61
CA ILE A 183 -24.06 -13.82 -44.88
C ILE A 183 -23.00 -14.90 -45.16
N PRO A 184 -23.30 -15.92 -45.98
CA PRO A 184 -22.51 -17.15 -46.04
C PRO A 184 -21.12 -16.97 -46.67
N THR A 185 -20.88 -15.78 -47.23
CA THR A 185 -19.60 -15.33 -47.74
C THR A 185 -18.75 -14.62 -46.69
N LEU A 186 -19.29 -14.27 -45.51
CA LEU A 186 -18.58 -13.49 -44.50
C LEU A 186 -17.46 -14.31 -43.88
N ILE A 187 -16.22 -13.88 -44.12
CA ILE A 187 -14.96 -14.54 -43.77
C ILE A 187 -14.24 -13.78 -42.64
N ALA A 188 -14.34 -12.45 -42.64
CA ALA A 188 -13.75 -11.61 -41.60
C ALA A 188 -14.81 -10.68 -40.98
N ALA A 189 -14.79 -10.57 -39.65
CA ALA A 189 -15.61 -9.63 -38.88
C ALA A 189 -14.76 -8.91 -37.83
N ASP A 190 -14.82 -7.58 -37.81
CA ASP A 190 -14.14 -6.75 -36.81
C ASP A 190 -15.14 -5.90 -36.02
N PHE A 191 -15.12 -6.07 -34.69
CA PHE A 191 -15.92 -5.34 -33.72
C PHE A 191 -15.04 -4.77 -32.59
N GLU A 192 -13.80 -4.34 -32.87
CA GLU A 192 -12.94 -3.61 -31.91
C GLU A 192 -13.76 -2.48 -31.25
N ASP A 193 -13.70 -2.35 -29.92
CA ASP A 193 -14.25 -1.22 -29.16
C ASP A 193 -15.74 -0.95 -29.48
N CYS A 194 -16.55 -2.03 -29.44
CA CYS A 194 -17.99 -2.03 -29.66
C CYS A 194 -18.75 -2.52 -28.41
N ALA A 195 -19.92 -1.94 -28.13
CA ALA A 195 -20.77 -2.26 -26.98
C ALA A 195 -21.64 -3.53 -27.16
N ILE A 196 -21.09 -4.58 -27.75
CA ILE A 196 -21.83 -5.82 -28.06
C ILE A 196 -22.00 -6.64 -26.78
N ALA A 197 -23.20 -6.62 -26.19
CA ALA A 197 -23.51 -7.44 -25.02
C ALA A 197 -23.95 -8.88 -25.38
N ASP A 198 -24.50 -9.09 -26.58
CA ASP A 198 -25.02 -10.38 -27.05
C ASP A 198 -24.34 -10.81 -28.36
N LEU A 199 -23.38 -11.73 -28.24
CA LEU A 199 -22.68 -12.31 -29.39
C LEU A 199 -23.50 -13.40 -30.11
N SER A 200 -24.64 -13.85 -29.57
CA SER A 200 -25.40 -14.99 -30.09
C SER A 200 -25.82 -14.91 -31.58
N PRO A 201 -25.94 -13.74 -32.23
CA PRO A 201 -26.10 -13.66 -33.68
C PRO A 201 -24.95 -14.24 -34.52
N LEU A 202 -23.76 -14.48 -33.94
CA LEU A 202 -22.65 -15.19 -34.59
C LEU A 202 -22.65 -16.71 -34.32
N LYS A 203 -23.61 -17.23 -33.55
CA LYS A 203 -23.62 -18.63 -33.10
C LYS A 203 -23.78 -19.59 -34.29
N GLY A 204 -22.74 -20.36 -34.55
CA GLY A 204 -22.66 -21.31 -35.65
C GLY A 204 -22.09 -20.74 -36.96
N TYR A 205 -21.64 -19.46 -37.00
CA TYR A 205 -20.92 -18.92 -38.16
C TYR A 205 -19.60 -19.69 -38.35
N THR A 206 -19.62 -20.64 -39.29
CA THR A 206 -18.44 -21.45 -39.65
C THR A 206 -17.71 -20.93 -40.89
N SER A 207 -18.25 -19.89 -41.54
CA SER A 207 -17.58 -19.17 -42.63
C SER A 207 -16.52 -18.18 -42.13
N ILE A 208 -16.72 -17.60 -40.94
CA ILE A 208 -15.79 -16.63 -40.35
C ILE A 208 -14.51 -17.34 -39.93
N THR A 209 -13.39 -16.95 -40.54
CA THR A 209 -12.04 -17.40 -40.22
C THR A 209 -11.27 -16.39 -39.38
N GLU A 210 -11.63 -15.11 -39.42
CA GLU A 210 -10.98 -14.03 -38.67
C GLU A 210 -12.03 -13.20 -37.93
N LEU A 211 -11.89 -13.12 -36.60
CA LEU A 211 -12.78 -12.36 -35.72
C LEU A 211 -11.97 -11.47 -34.78
N ASN A 212 -12.25 -10.17 -34.79
CA ASN A 212 -11.70 -9.21 -33.84
C ASN A 212 -12.79 -8.75 -32.85
N LEU A 213 -12.53 -8.93 -31.56
CA LEU A 213 -13.36 -8.52 -30.42
C LEU A 213 -12.55 -7.70 -29.41
N GLU A 214 -11.41 -7.11 -29.81
CA GLU A 214 -10.61 -6.24 -28.93
C GLU A 214 -11.47 -5.19 -28.22
N LYS A 215 -11.28 -5.00 -26.91
CA LYS A 215 -12.06 -4.07 -26.07
C LYS A 215 -13.57 -4.34 -25.98
N VAL A 216 -14.04 -5.53 -26.36
CA VAL A 216 -15.42 -5.96 -26.11
C VAL A 216 -15.50 -6.63 -24.74
N GLU A 217 -16.13 -5.96 -23.77
CA GLU A 217 -16.17 -6.33 -22.34
C GLU A 217 -16.96 -7.65 -22.09
N ILE A 218 -16.30 -8.66 -21.52
CA ILE A 218 -16.95 -9.88 -21.05
C ILE A 218 -17.28 -9.75 -19.56
N THR A 219 -18.57 -9.57 -19.30
CA THR A 219 -19.15 -9.42 -17.96
C THR A 219 -19.79 -10.72 -17.49
N GLU A 220 -20.02 -10.85 -16.19
CA GLU A 220 -20.75 -11.99 -15.60
C GLU A 220 -22.14 -12.23 -16.22
N GLU A 221 -22.76 -11.20 -16.82
CA GLU A 221 -24.07 -11.32 -17.46
C GLU A 221 -23.98 -11.90 -18.89
N ASN A 222 -22.91 -11.63 -19.64
CA ASN A 222 -22.73 -12.08 -21.03
C ASN A 222 -21.76 -13.28 -21.20
N ARG A 223 -20.92 -13.59 -20.18
CA ARG A 223 -19.86 -14.62 -20.22
C ARG A 223 -20.30 -15.95 -20.82
N ALA A 224 -21.47 -16.44 -20.42
CA ALA A 224 -22.03 -17.69 -20.92
C ALA A 224 -22.39 -17.65 -22.42
N VAL A 225 -22.88 -16.51 -22.92
CA VAL A 225 -23.23 -16.31 -24.33
C VAL A 225 -21.97 -16.24 -25.20
N TYR A 226 -20.96 -15.50 -24.77
CA TYR A 226 -19.65 -15.45 -25.42
C TYR A 226 -19.04 -16.85 -25.51
N LYS A 227 -19.00 -17.56 -24.39
CA LYS A 227 -18.46 -18.91 -24.29
C LYS A 227 -19.16 -19.91 -25.20
N GLU A 228 -20.49 -19.93 -25.25
CA GLU A 228 -21.23 -20.84 -26.14
C GLU A 228 -21.07 -20.45 -27.63
N THR A 229 -21.08 -19.14 -27.91
CA THR A 229 -20.98 -18.62 -29.28
C THR A 229 -19.62 -18.89 -29.88
N VAL A 230 -18.52 -18.45 -29.24
CA VAL A 230 -17.15 -18.67 -29.73
C VAL A 230 -16.88 -20.17 -29.89
N SER A 231 -17.32 -21.00 -28.94
CA SER A 231 -17.22 -22.48 -29.05
C SER A 231 -17.88 -23.07 -30.31
N SER A 232 -18.85 -22.37 -30.91
CA SER A 232 -19.56 -22.84 -32.10
C SER A 232 -18.92 -22.40 -33.43
N MET A 233 -18.06 -21.39 -33.41
CA MET A 233 -17.42 -20.78 -34.58
C MET A 233 -16.20 -21.61 -35.04
N THR A 234 -16.41 -22.88 -35.34
CA THR A 234 -15.34 -23.86 -35.64
C THR A 234 -14.53 -23.56 -36.92
N GLY A 235 -14.91 -22.55 -37.69
CA GLY A 235 -14.14 -22.03 -38.83
C GLY A 235 -12.96 -21.13 -38.46
N LEU A 236 -12.93 -20.58 -37.23
CA LEU A 236 -11.92 -19.61 -36.81
C LEU A 236 -10.48 -20.13 -36.96
N GLU A 237 -9.68 -19.36 -37.70
CA GLU A 237 -8.22 -19.48 -37.79
C GLU A 237 -7.51 -18.38 -36.98
N THR A 238 -8.14 -17.20 -36.86
CA THR A 238 -7.61 -16.03 -36.15
C THR A 238 -8.69 -15.46 -35.23
N LEU A 239 -8.34 -15.26 -33.95
CA LEU A 239 -9.21 -14.65 -32.94
C LEU A 239 -8.42 -13.63 -32.11
N TYR A 240 -8.89 -12.38 -32.09
CA TYR A 240 -8.37 -11.31 -31.23
C TYR A 240 -9.39 -11.01 -30.13
N MET A 241 -8.98 -11.13 -28.88
CA MET A 241 -9.76 -10.72 -27.71
C MET A 241 -8.88 -10.05 -26.62
N PRO A 242 -8.03 -9.05 -26.96
CA PRO A 242 -7.34 -8.27 -25.94
C PRO A 242 -8.27 -7.24 -25.28
N TYR A 243 -8.04 -6.92 -24.01
CA TYR A 243 -8.88 -6.01 -23.21
C TYR A 243 -10.36 -6.47 -23.10
N CYS A 244 -10.59 -7.77 -22.87
CA CYS A 244 -11.94 -8.37 -22.86
C CYS A 244 -12.38 -8.87 -21.47
N ASP A 245 -11.60 -8.66 -20.41
CA ASP A 245 -11.84 -9.19 -19.06
C ASP A 245 -12.03 -10.73 -19.04
N ILE A 246 -11.19 -11.41 -19.84
CA ILE A 246 -11.12 -12.88 -19.93
C ILE A 246 -10.38 -13.42 -18.71
N THR A 247 -10.99 -14.41 -18.06
CA THR A 247 -10.46 -15.16 -16.92
C THR A 247 -10.20 -16.62 -17.31
N ASP A 248 -9.59 -17.41 -16.44
CA ASP A 248 -9.37 -18.84 -16.70
C ASP A 248 -10.69 -19.63 -16.95
N GLU A 249 -11.82 -19.19 -16.38
CA GLU A 249 -13.14 -19.84 -16.55
C GLU A 249 -13.68 -19.73 -17.98
N ASP A 250 -13.28 -18.70 -18.72
CA ASP A 250 -13.70 -18.41 -20.10
C ASP A 250 -13.05 -19.34 -21.12
N THR A 251 -11.80 -19.72 -20.86
CA THR A 251 -10.87 -20.36 -21.80
C THR A 251 -11.38 -21.66 -22.45
N GLU A 252 -12.37 -22.31 -21.83
CA GLU A 252 -13.10 -23.43 -22.43
C GLU A 252 -13.79 -23.05 -23.76
N MET A 253 -14.04 -21.75 -24.02
CA MET A 253 -14.59 -21.28 -25.30
C MET A 253 -13.68 -21.55 -26.51
N PHE A 254 -12.37 -21.70 -26.28
CA PHE A 254 -11.41 -22.05 -27.32
C PHE A 254 -11.32 -23.57 -27.55
N SER A 255 -11.95 -24.38 -26.69
CA SER A 255 -11.72 -25.84 -26.63
C SER A 255 -12.20 -26.61 -27.85
N THR A 256 -12.97 -25.99 -28.74
CA THR A 256 -13.52 -26.57 -29.98
C THR A 256 -12.86 -26.03 -31.26
N LEU A 257 -12.04 -24.98 -31.17
CA LEU A 257 -11.48 -24.24 -32.31
C LEU A 257 -10.31 -25.00 -32.96
N ARG A 258 -10.63 -26.05 -33.72
CA ARG A 258 -9.63 -26.98 -34.31
C ARG A 258 -8.75 -26.36 -35.40
N ASN A 259 -9.18 -25.27 -36.01
CA ASN A 259 -8.48 -24.60 -37.11
C ASN A 259 -7.65 -23.38 -36.66
N LEU A 260 -7.69 -23.04 -35.37
CA LEU A 260 -7.05 -21.85 -34.82
C LEU A 260 -5.53 -21.89 -35.02
N LYS A 261 -4.97 -20.77 -35.48
CA LYS A 261 -3.53 -20.53 -35.68
C LYS A 261 -3.08 -19.31 -34.89
N THR A 262 -3.93 -18.29 -34.78
CA THR A 262 -3.67 -17.03 -34.08
C THR A 262 -4.71 -16.82 -32.99
N LEU A 263 -4.24 -16.60 -31.76
CA LEU A 263 -5.06 -16.27 -30.60
C LEU A 263 -4.37 -15.17 -29.79
N LEU A 264 -4.93 -13.96 -29.79
CA LEU A 264 -4.41 -12.85 -28.96
C LEU A 264 -5.34 -12.60 -27.77
N LEU A 265 -4.81 -12.81 -26.57
CA LEU A 265 -5.43 -12.62 -25.26
C LEU A 265 -4.61 -11.64 -24.40
N ASN A 266 -3.88 -10.72 -25.03
CA ASN A 266 -3.12 -9.68 -24.35
C ASN A 266 -4.05 -8.83 -23.46
N MET A 267 -3.58 -8.33 -22.31
CA MET A 267 -4.34 -7.41 -21.43
C MET A 267 -5.68 -8.02 -20.97
N ASN A 268 -5.59 -9.13 -20.23
CA ASN A 268 -6.74 -9.86 -19.64
C ASN A 268 -6.37 -10.34 -18.21
N GLU A 269 -7.24 -11.14 -17.59
CA GLU A 269 -7.11 -11.62 -16.20
C GLU A 269 -6.80 -13.14 -16.12
N LEU A 270 -6.03 -13.68 -17.08
CA LEU A 270 -5.62 -15.09 -17.05
C LEU A 270 -4.55 -15.34 -15.97
N THR A 271 -4.65 -16.47 -15.27
CA THR A 271 -3.63 -16.90 -14.29
C THR A 271 -2.97 -18.24 -14.65
N SER A 272 -3.59 -19.01 -15.55
CA SER A 272 -3.09 -20.33 -15.99
C SER A 272 -2.98 -20.43 -17.51
N THR A 273 -2.07 -21.30 -17.97
CA THR A 273 -1.94 -21.70 -19.38
C THR A 273 -2.57 -23.06 -19.70
N ASP A 274 -3.29 -23.69 -18.76
CA ASP A 274 -3.93 -25.01 -18.90
C ASP A 274 -4.81 -25.15 -20.17
N PHE A 275 -5.42 -24.07 -20.62
CA PHE A 275 -6.24 -24.08 -21.84
C PHE A 275 -5.43 -24.40 -23.10
N CYS A 276 -4.11 -24.18 -23.09
CA CYS A 276 -3.20 -24.53 -24.18
C CYS A 276 -3.21 -26.04 -24.49
N ASP A 277 -3.59 -26.91 -23.54
CA ASP A 277 -3.76 -28.35 -23.79
C ASP A 277 -4.92 -28.68 -24.74
N LYS A 278 -5.92 -27.79 -24.82
CA LYS A 278 -7.12 -27.92 -25.66
C LYS A 278 -6.95 -27.24 -27.02
N LEU A 279 -6.01 -26.30 -27.14
CA LEU A 279 -5.67 -25.65 -28.41
C LEU A 279 -5.07 -26.63 -29.43
N PRO A 280 -5.24 -26.38 -30.75
CA PRO A 280 -4.62 -27.18 -31.78
C PRO A 280 -3.08 -27.13 -31.70
N ALA A 281 -2.40 -28.24 -32.00
CA ALA A 281 -0.94 -28.30 -31.98
C ALA A 281 -0.26 -27.49 -33.11
N GLY A 282 -1.05 -26.97 -34.05
CA GLY A 282 -0.62 -26.12 -35.17
C GLY A 282 -0.78 -24.62 -34.91
N MET A 283 -0.90 -24.18 -33.64
CA MET A 283 -0.85 -22.76 -33.30
C MET A 283 0.46 -22.12 -33.80
N GLU A 284 0.34 -20.98 -34.48
CA GLU A 284 1.43 -20.20 -35.05
C GLU A 284 1.68 -18.92 -34.22
N VAL A 285 0.64 -18.30 -33.66
CA VAL A 285 0.72 -17.04 -32.91
C VAL A 285 -0.13 -17.10 -31.64
N LEU A 286 0.48 -16.83 -30.48
CA LEU A 286 -0.20 -16.77 -29.18
C LEU A 286 0.20 -15.49 -28.45
N GLY A 287 -0.78 -14.70 -28.03
CA GLY A 287 -0.57 -13.50 -27.22
C GLY A 287 -1.17 -13.61 -25.82
N LEU A 288 -0.34 -13.39 -24.81
CA LEU A 288 -0.63 -13.45 -23.37
C LEU A 288 0.00 -12.28 -22.61
N LEU A 289 0.37 -11.19 -23.31
CA LEU A 289 0.96 -9.98 -22.71
C LEU A 289 0.05 -9.44 -21.58
N ASP A 290 0.62 -8.86 -20.52
CA ASP A 290 -0.11 -8.19 -19.42
C ASP A 290 -1.30 -9.04 -18.92
N ASN A 291 -0.99 -10.22 -18.39
CA ASN A 291 -1.89 -11.09 -17.64
C ASN A 291 -1.23 -11.42 -16.28
N ASP A 292 -1.83 -12.29 -15.46
CA ASP A 292 -1.34 -12.64 -14.12
C ASP A 292 -0.68 -14.05 -14.05
N ILE A 293 -0.19 -14.57 -15.19
CA ILE A 293 0.29 -15.95 -15.34
C ILE A 293 1.65 -16.16 -14.65
N GLU A 294 1.75 -17.22 -13.84
CA GLU A 294 3.00 -17.67 -13.19
C GLU A 294 3.65 -18.86 -13.92
N ASP A 295 2.85 -19.81 -14.41
CA ASP A 295 3.30 -21.05 -15.04
C ASP A 295 2.91 -21.12 -16.53
N MET A 296 3.91 -21.37 -17.39
CA MET A 296 3.78 -21.49 -18.85
C MET A 296 4.12 -22.89 -19.37
N ASP A 297 4.24 -23.91 -18.52
CA ASP A 297 4.75 -25.21 -18.96
C ASP A 297 3.82 -25.95 -19.95
N ASN A 298 2.50 -25.67 -19.92
CA ASN A 298 1.52 -26.16 -20.90
C ASN A 298 1.76 -25.62 -22.33
N LEU A 299 2.46 -24.50 -22.51
CA LEU A 299 2.84 -24.01 -23.85
C LEU A 299 3.76 -25.00 -24.56
N GLY A 300 4.53 -25.82 -23.83
CA GLY A 300 5.57 -26.69 -24.38
C GLY A 300 5.12 -27.74 -25.41
N ARG A 301 3.81 -27.94 -25.60
CA ARG A 301 3.22 -28.77 -26.67
C ARG A 301 3.06 -28.02 -28.00
N LEU A 302 3.05 -26.69 -28.00
CA LEU A 302 2.82 -25.82 -29.16
C LEU A 302 4.12 -25.63 -29.96
N THR A 303 4.75 -26.74 -30.38
CA THR A 303 6.08 -26.73 -31.01
C THR A 303 6.15 -25.96 -32.34
N GLN A 304 4.99 -25.63 -32.92
CA GLN A 304 4.83 -24.86 -34.16
C GLN A 304 4.76 -23.34 -33.95
N LEU A 305 4.77 -22.86 -32.70
CA LEU A 305 4.58 -21.44 -32.38
C LEU A 305 5.70 -20.57 -32.99
N GLU A 306 5.34 -19.70 -33.93
CA GLU A 306 6.21 -18.73 -34.62
C GLU A 306 6.18 -17.34 -33.97
N ILE A 307 5.20 -17.03 -33.11
CA ILE A 307 5.13 -15.78 -32.35
C ILE A 307 4.53 -16.04 -30.96
N LEU A 308 5.20 -15.53 -29.92
CA LEU A 308 4.71 -15.53 -28.54
C LEU A 308 4.84 -14.13 -27.94
N SER A 309 3.76 -13.52 -27.46
CA SER A 309 3.85 -12.42 -26.50
C SER A 309 3.47 -12.90 -25.10
N LEU A 310 4.38 -12.69 -24.14
CA LEU A 310 4.27 -13.20 -22.76
C LEU A 310 4.59 -12.15 -21.70
N GLY A 311 4.94 -10.93 -22.10
CA GLY A 311 5.50 -9.95 -21.17
C GLY A 311 4.49 -9.46 -20.13
N GLY A 312 4.98 -8.84 -19.06
CA GLY A 312 4.09 -8.27 -18.03
C GLY A 312 3.30 -9.32 -17.26
N ASN A 313 3.84 -10.54 -17.16
CA ASN A 313 3.31 -11.63 -16.33
C ASN A 313 4.22 -11.84 -15.10
N LYS A 314 4.05 -12.95 -14.38
CA LYS A 314 4.83 -13.31 -13.18
C LYS A 314 5.78 -14.49 -13.42
N VAL A 315 6.11 -14.77 -14.68
CA VAL A 315 6.90 -15.94 -15.09
C VAL A 315 8.33 -15.84 -14.56
N THR A 316 8.75 -16.88 -13.85
CA THR A 316 10.15 -17.05 -13.39
C THR A 316 10.85 -18.25 -14.02
N ASP A 317 10.11 -19.29 -14.44
CA ASP A 317 10.66 -20.44 -15.14
C ASP A 317 10.47 -20.32 -16.66
N PHE A 318 11.58 -20.14 -17.38
CA PHE A 318 11.63 -20.06 -18.84
C PHE A 318 12.03 -21.39 -19.52
N SER A 319 12.15 -22.49 -18.77
CA SER A 319 12.55 -23.80 -19.31
C SER A 319 11.59 -24.34 -20.38
N PHE A 320 10.31 -23.93 -20.35
CA PHE A 320 9.32 -24.26 -21.38
C PHE A 320 9.73 -23.81 -22.80
N ILE A 321 10.50 -22.72 -22.94
CA ILE A 321 10.97 -22.20 -24.24
C ILE A 321 11.82 -23.23 -24.98
N SER A 322 12.55 -24.11 -24.28
CA SER A 322 13.33 -25.19 -24.91
C SER A 322 12.48 -26.20 -25.70
N LYS A 323 11.18 -26.28 -25.39
CA LYS A 323 10.20 -27.12 -26.07
C LYS A 323 9.62 -26.43 -27.31
N LEU A 324 9.67 -25.09 -27.37
CA LEU A 324 9.11 -24.24 -28.43
C LEU A 324 10.11 -24.03 -29.59
N THR A 325 10.44 -25.12 -30.29
CA THR A 325 11.54 -25.18 -31.27
C THR A 325 11.45 -24.26 -32.49
N SER A 326 10.31 -23.62 -32.73
CA SER A 326 10.10 -22.65 -33.82
C SER A 326 10.36 -21.19 -33.41
N LEU A 327 10.55 -20.90 -32.11
CA LEU A 327 10.79 -19.53 -31.64
C LEU A 327 12.24 -19.09 -31.85
N THR A 328 12.46 -18.03 -32.64
CA THR A 328 13.72 -17.28 -32.72
C THR A 328 13.65 -15.98 -31.92
N ASP A 329 14.71 -15.19 -31.89
CA ASP A 329 14.74 -13.90 -31.19
C ASP A 329 13.69 -12.89 -31.74
N GLU A 330 13.42 -12.87 -33.04
CA GLU A 330 12.36 -12.05 -33.66
C GLU A 330 10.93 -12.51 -33.32
N THR A 331 10.74 -13.68 -32.71
CA THR A 331 9.43 -14.29 -32.49
C THR A 331 8.81 -14.00 -31.14
N ILE A 332 9.62 -13.81 -30.09
CA ILE A 332 9.11 -13.35 -28.79
C ILE A 332 8.92 -11.83 -28.87
N ARG A 333 7.67 -11.40 -28.67
CA ARG A 333 7.21 -10.02 -28.87
C ARG A 333 6.62 -9.44 -27.59
N HIS A 334 6.71 -8.11 -27.47
CA HIS A 334 6.26 -7.40 -26.28
C HIS A 334 4.97 -6.58 -26.48
N ALA A 335 4.50 -6.44 -27.72
CA ALA A 335 3.22 -5.85 -28.09
C ALA A 335 2.93 -6.18 -29.57
N ASP A 336 1.80 -5.69 -30.09
CA ASP A 336 1.37 -5.81 -31.48
C ASP A 336 2.30 -5.09 -32.47
N GLY A 337 3.41 -5.75 -32.78
CA GLY A 337 4.24 -5.48 -33.94
C GLY A 337 5.40 -4.51 -33.78
N THR A 338 5.60 -3.88 -32.61
CA THR A 338 6.77 -3.02 -32.35
C THR A 338 8.00 -3.84 -31.93
N GLU A 339 9.18 -3.43 -32.42
CA GLU A 339 10.47 -4.07 -32.12
C GLU A 339 11.17 -3.45 -30.90
N ASP A 340 10.82 -2.20 -30.58
CA ASP A 340 11.50 -1.36 -29.57
C ASP A 340 10.75 -1.28 -28.24
N PHE A 341 10.95 -2.28 -27.36
CA PHE A 341 11.15 -2.14 -25.90
C PHE A 341 11.28 -3.53 -25.27
N PRO A 342 12.21 -3.80 -24.34
CA PRO A 342 12.15 -5.01 -23.55
C PRO A 342 10.92 -4.96 -22.63
N SER A 343 10.23 -6.08 -22.44
CA SER A 343 9.21 -6.17 -21.39
C SER A 343 9.83 -5.96 -20.01
N ARG A 344 8.99 -5.42 -19.12
CA ARG A 344 9.27 -5.27 -17.70
C ARG A 344 8.55 -6.40 -16.99
N GLU A 345 9.16 -7.58 -16.93
CA GLU A 345 8.66 -8.60 -15.99
C GLU A 345 8.89 -8.06 -14.58
N ILE A 346 7.82 -7.98 -13.78
CA ILE A 346 7.92 -7.62 -12.38
C ILE A 346 7.73 -8.90 -11.57
N TYR A 347 8.82 -9.40 -11.03
CA TYR A 347 8.79 -10.44 -10.02
C TYR A 347 8.75 -9.78 -8.63
N SER A 348 7.79 -10.19 -7.79
CA SER A 348 7.72 -9.73 -6.40
C SER A 348 8.29 -10.80 -5.47
N TYR A 349 9.28 -10.44 -4.66
CA TYR A 349 9.84 -11.29 -3.61
C TYR A 349 9.45 -10.76 -2.23
N GLY A 350 8.81 -11.61 -1.42
CA GLY A 350 8.16 -11.19 -0.18
C GLY A 350 6.94 -10.28 -0.44
N SER A 351 6.36 -9.75 0.64
CA SER A 351 5.16 -8.91 0.58
C SER A 351 5.12 -7.92 1.76
N GLN A 352 4.20 -6.95 1.75
CA GLN A 352 3.97 -6.10 2.94
C GLN A 352 3.59 -6.93 4.18
N SER A 353 2.91 -8.06 3.99
CA SER A 353 2.53 -9.01 5.04
C SER A 353 3.66 -9.94 5.49
N ASP A 354 4.62 -10.21 4.61
CA ASP A 354 5.78 -11.09 4.85
C ASP A 354 7.04 -10.52 4.17
N PRO A 355 7.64 -9.46 4.75
CA PRO A 355 8.82 -8.79 4.19
C PRO A 355 10.12 -9.47 4.62
N ILE A 356 11.16 -9.35 3.79
CA ILE A 356 12.50 -9.88 4.08
C ILE A 356 13.09 -9.18 5.31
N GLU A 357 13.67 -9.95 6.23
CA GLU A 357 14.44 -9.42 7.36
C GLU A 357 15.76 -8.78 6.90
N ILE A 358 15.94 -7.50 7.20
CA ILE A 358 17.21 -6.79 7.12
C ILE A 358 18.09 -7.22 8.31
N LYS A 359 19.36 -7.52 8.03
CA LYS A 359 20.43 -7.78 9.01
C LYS A 359 21.61 -6.89 8.68
N ASP A 360 22.09 -6.11 9.63
CA ASP A 360 23.21 -5.17 9.48
C ASP A 360 23.10 -4.22 8.26
N GLY A 361 21.87 -3.77 7.95
CA GLY A 361 21.58 -2.90 6.78
C GLY A 361 21.62 -3.62 5.42
N GLN A 362 21.57 -4.96 5.42
CA GLN A 362 21.58 -5.81 4.24
C GLN A 362 20.37 -6.76 4.20
N ALA A 363 19.94 -7.12 3.00
CA ALA A 363 18.96 -8.17 2.75
C ALA A 363 19.42 -9.03 1.56
N THR A 364 19.11 -10.32 1.58
CA THR A 364 19.50 -11.27 0.53
C THR A 364 18.27 -11.92 -0.07
N ILE A 365 18.26 -12.03 -1.39
CA ILE A 365 17.17 -12.55 -2.22
C ILE A 365 17.72 -13.71 -3.03
N GLU A 366 17.08 -14.89 -2.95
CA GLU A 366 17.38 -15.99 -3.87
C GLU A 366 16.88 -15.61 -5.27
N ASN A 367 17.72 -15.73 -6.30
CA ASN A 367 17.29 -15.47 -7.67
C ASN A 367 16.37 -16.61 -8.15
N PRO A 368 15.07 -16.36 -8.40
CA PRO A 368 14.10 -17.41 -8.73
C PRO A 368 14.20 -17.91 -10.17
N TYR A 369 14.91 -17.16 -11.03
CA TYR A 369 14.76 -17.30 -12.46
C TYR A 369 15.44 -18.56 -12.97
N ILE A 370 14.67 -19.42 -13.66
CA ILE A 370 15.16 -20.64 -14.32
C ILE A 370 15.24 -20.36 -15.81
N GLY A 371 16.41 -20.63 -16.40
CA GLY A 371 16.69 -20.43 -17.81
C GLY A 371 16.12 -21.54 -18.69
N VAL A 372 16.21 -21.34 -20.01
CA VAL A 372 15.72 -22.32 -21.00
C VAL A 372 16.40 -23.68 -20.90
N ASP A 373 17.56 -23.78 -20.25
CA ASP A 373 18.27 -25.05 -20.02
C ASP A 373 17.85 -25.77 -18.72
N GLY A 374 16.81 -25.28 -18.04
CA GLY A 374 16.28 -25.84 -16.80
C GLY A 374 17.18 -25.63 -15.58
N LYS A 375 18.11 -24.66 -15.64
CA LYS A 375 18.99 -24.31 -14.51
C LYS A 375 18.75 -22.87 -14.05
N PRO A 376 19.12 -22.51 -12.81
CA PRO A 376 19.05 -21.12 -12.37
C PRO A 376 19.89 -20.20 -13.28
N VAL A 377 19.29 -19.09 -13.72
CA VAL A 377 19.93 -18.06 -14.53
C VAL A 377 21.04 -17.41 -13.72
N SER A 378 22.22 -17.20 -14.31
CA SER A 378 23.23 -16.35 -13.68
C SER A 378 23.14 -14.92 -14.16
N PHE A 379 23.08 -13.96 -13.24
CA PHE A 379 23.17 -12.52 -13.52
C PHE A 379 24.62 -12.00 -13.51
N ASP A 380 25.62 -12.88 -13.65
CA ASP A 380 27.01 -12.44 -13.80
C ASP A 380 27.18 -11.60 -15.09
N GLY A 381 27.80 -10.44 -14.95
CA GLY A 381 27.91 -9.44 -16.02
C GLY A 381 26.61 -8.69 -16.38
N ALA A 382 25.48 -8.94 -15.72
CA ALA A 382 24.25 -8.17 -15.90
C ALA A 382 24.37 -6.75 -15.32
N GLU A 383 23.63 -5.78 -15.88
CA GLU A 383 23.49 -4.45 -15.28
C GLU A 383 22.41 -4.50 -14.20
N ILE A 384 22.81 -4.43 -12.94
CA ILE A 384 21.90 -4.47 -11.78
C ILE A 384 21.95 -3.13 -11.04
N ALA A 385 20.78 -2.55 -10.76
CA ALA A 385 20.65 -1.29 -10.04
C ALA A 385 19.39 -1.24 -9.17
N SER A 386 19.44 -0.50 -8.06
CA SER A 386 18.24 -0.04 -7.36
C SER A 386 17.59 1.09 -8.17
N THR A 387 16.27 1.09 -8.24
CA THR A 387 15.46 2.13 -8.90
C THR A 387 14.59 2.83 -7.86
N GLY A 388 14.71 4.16 -7.76
CA GLY A 388 13.94 4.97 -6.80
C GLY A 388 14.77 5.49 -5.61
N ASP A 389 15.64 4.67 -5.03
CA ASP A 389 16.57 5.09 -3.96
C ASP A 389 18.04 4.90 -4.39
N SER A 390 18.79 6.00 -4.37
CA SER A 390 20.21 6.06 -4.73
C SER A 390 21.17 5.65 -3.60
N MET A 391 20.66 5.40 -2.38
CA MET A 391 21.46 4.93 -1.25
C MET A 391 21.63 3.41 -1.22
N VAL A 392 20.62 2.67 -1.68
CA VAL A 392 20.62 1.20 -1.72
C VAL A 392 21.57 0.70 -2.80
N THR A 393 22.60 -0.04 -2.38
CA THR A 393 23.52 -0.74 -3.28
C THR A 393 23.00 -2.13 -3.57
N VAL A 394 23.09 -2.57 -4.83
CA VAL A 394 22.74 -3.94 -5.24
C VAL A 394 23.98 -4.65 -5.75
N SER A 395 24.12 -5.92 -5.40
CA SER A 395 25.20 -6.81 -5.86
C SER A 395 24.65 -8.22 -6.07
N TYR A 396 25.36 -9.04 -6.85
CA TYR A 396 24.97 -10.41 -7.16
C TYR A 396 26.13 -11.37 -6.90
N ASP A 397 25.86 -12.47 -6.20
CA ASP A 397 26.78 -13.55 -5.91
C ASP A 397 26.50 -14.72 -6.87
N ALA A 398 27.37 -14.87 -7.87
CA ALA A 398 27.24 -15.89 -8.90
C ALA A 398 27.53 -17.32 -8.42
N GLU A 399 28.21 -17.51 -7.28
CA GLU A 399 28.46 -18.85 -6.72
C GLU A 399 27.23 -19.37 -5.97
N LYS A 400 26.45 -18.48 -5.35
CA LYS A 400 25.21 -18.83 -4.64
C LYS A 400 23.93 -18.62 -5.44
N ASN A 401 24.00 -17.83 -6.51
CA ASN A 401 22.83 -17.30 -7.23
C ASN A 401 21.92 -16.42 -6.35
N GLU A 402 22.53 -15.53 -5.57
CA GLU A 402 21.84 -14.64 -4.63
C GLU A 402 22.05 -13.17 -5.02
N ILE A 403 21.00 -12.34 -4.89
CA ILE A 403 21.11 -10.88 -4.97
C ILE A 403 21.20 -10.33 -3.55
N THR A 404 22.24 -9.55 -3.26
CA THR A 404 22.40 -8.86 -1.97
C THR A 404 22.13 -7.37 -2.14
N LEU A 405 21.11 -6.90 -1.41
CA LEU A 405 20.84 -5.50 -1.13
C LEU A 405 21.68 -5.06 0.08
N GLY A 406 22.30 -3.89 -0.01
CA GLY A 406 23.07 -3.29 1.07
C GLY A 406 22.83 -1.79 1.16
N ASN A 407 23.28 -1.18 2.26
CA ASN A 407 23.01 0.21 2.62
C ASN A 407 21.49 0.52 2.70
N ILE A 408 20.67 -0.47 3.08
CA ILE A 408 19.24 -0.26 3.29
C ILE A 408 19.08 0.69 4.49
N PRO A 409 18.37 1.83 4.36
CA PRO A 409 18.19 2.77 5.47
C PRO A 409 17.45 2.12 6.65
N SER A 410 17.88 2.38 7.89
CA SER A 410 17.16 1.91 9.08
C SER A 410 15.76 2.55 9.24
N SER A 411 15.52 3.66 8.54
CA SER A 411 14.20 4.27 8.41
C SER A 411 13.39 3.75 7.21
N ALA A 412 13.81 2.66 6.55
CA ALA A 412 13.04 1.99 5.50
C ALA A 412 11.84 1.24 6.10
N SER A 413 10.86 1.99 6.57
CA SER A 413 9.58 1.46 7.04
C SER A 413 8.69 1.13 5.84
N VAL A 414 8.48 -0.17 5.58
CA VAL A 414 7.43 -0.77 4.72
C VAL A 414 7.30 -0.34 3.25
N ASP A 415 8.07 0.62 2.77
CA ASP A 415 8.16 0.94 1.33
C ASP A 415 8.94 -0.16 0.55
N SER A 416 8.51 -0.47 -0.67
CA SER A 416 9.18 -1.48 -1.50
C SER A 416 10.48 -0.97 -2.13
N ILE A 417 11.49 -1.83 -2.20
CA ILE A 417 12.72 -1.59 -2.96
C ILE A 417 12.56 -2.24 -4.33
N MET A 418 12.62 -1.43 -5.38
CA MET A 418 12.60 -1.89 -6.77
C MET A 418 14.03 -2.07 -7.29
N ILE A 419 14.39 -3.29 -7.66
CA ILE A 419 15.64 -3.63 -8.35
C ILE A 419 15.34 -3.75 -9.85
N GLN A 420 16.20 -3.22 -10.71
CA GLN A 420 16.24 -3.56 -12.14
C GLN A 420 17.48 -4.41 -12.44
N VAL A 421 17.27 -5.51 -13.15
CA VAL A 421 18.31 -6.40 -13.70
C VAL A 421 18.13 -6.42 -15.22
N ARG A 422 19.07 -5.83 -15.98
CA ARG A 422 19.10 -5.97 -17.44
C ARG A 422 19.83 -7.26 -17.79
N TYR A 423 19.10 -8.28 -18.23
CA TYR A 423 19.65 -9.58 -18.58
C TYR A 423 18.86 -10.20 -19.73
N ASN A 424 19.52 -10.49 -20.84
CA ASN A 424 18.86 -11.18 -21.95
C ASN A 424 18.88 -12.69 -21.72
N ILE A 425 17.70 -13.31 -21.64
CA ILE A 425 17.52 -14.75 -21.62
C ILE A 425 17.79 -15.30 -23.04
N PRO A 426 18.42 -16.48 -23.20
CA PRO A 426 18.57 -17.11 -24.51
C PRO A 426 17.25 -17.71 -25.00
N VAL A 427 16.96 -17.59 -26.30
CA VAL A 427 15.81 -18.24 -26.98
C VAL A 427 16.22 -19.60 -27.60
N SER A 428 15.27 -20.35 -28.19
CA SER A 428 15.52 -21.75 -28.59
C SER A 428 16.58 -21.93 -29.68
N ASN A 429 16.90 -20.89 -30.45
CA ASN A 429 17.96 -20.92 -31.47
C ASN A 429 19.37 -20.55 -30.91
N GLY A 430 19.47 -20.19 -29.63
CA GLY A 430 20.71 -19.79 -28.96
C GLY A 430 21.09 -18.30 -29.08
N GLU A 431 20.24 -17.48 -29.72
CA GLU A 431 20.32 -16.02 -29.65
C GLU A 431 19.68 -15.50 -28.36
N TYR A 432 19.78 -14.20 -28.08
CA TYR A 432 19.45 -13.61 -26.78
C TYR A 432 18.37 -12.55 -26.91
N LYS A 433 17.21 -12.79 -26.30
CA LYS A 433 16.12 -11.80 -26.16
C LYS A 433 15.15 -12.25 -25.08
N VAL A 434 14.43 -11.29 -24.48
CA VAL A 434 13.70 -11.37 -23.20
C VAL A 434 14.61 -11.04 -22.01
N ALA A 435 14.69 -9.76 -21.66
CA ALA A 435 14.18 -9.21 -20.38
C ALA A 435 14.88 -7.93 -19.90
N ASP A 436 14.07 -6.94 -19.51
CA ASP A 436 14.41 -5.99 -18.44
C ASP A 436 13.69 -6.49 -17.18
N LEU A 437 14.34 -7.36 -16.38
CA LEU A 437 13.72 -7.90 -15.17
C LEU A 437 13.64 -6.82 -14.10
N ARG A 438 12.51 -6.76 -13.40
CA ARG A 438 12.32 -5.96 -12.20
C ARG A 438 12.00 -6.88 -11.04
N ILE A 439 12.72 -6.70 -9.94
CA ILE A 439 12.44 -7.41 -8.70
C ILE A 439 11.91 -6.37 -7.71
N GLU A 440 10.63 -6.42 -7.41
CA GLU A 440 10.06 -5.72 -6.27
C GLU A 440 10.34 -6.55 -5.01
N THR A 441 10.86 -5.93 -3.95
CA THR A 441 10.98 -6.58 -2.66
C THR A 441 10.51 -5.69 -1.53
N TYR A 442 9.91 -6.31 -0.52
CA TYR A 442 9.52 -5.67 0.74
C TYR A 442 10.54 -6.05 1.81
N VAL A 443 11.03 -5.08 2.58
CA VAL A 443 12.06 -5.29 3.60
C VAL A 443 11.60 -4.70 4.95
N ARG A 444 12.05 -5.29 6.06
CA ARG A 444 11.88 -4.74 7.42
C ARG A 444 13.13 -4.95 8.25
N GLU A 445 13.43 -4.03 9.17
CA GLU A 445 14.35 -4.37 10.26
C GLU A 445 13.77 -5.52 11.09
N LYS A 446 14.63 -6.44 11.53
CA LYS A 446 14.21 -7.58 12.34
C LYS A 446 13.76 -7.12 13.73
N SER A 447 12.46 -6.91 13.91
CA SER A 447 11.85 -6.85 15.24
C SER A 447 11.95 -8.23 15.89
N HIS A 448 12.91 -8.40 16.80
CA HIS A 448 12.92 -9.58 17.68
C HIS A 448 11.87 -9.39 18.77
N GLU A 449 11.15 -10.45 19.12
CA GLU A 449 10.33 -10.43 20.34
C GLU A 449 11.28 -10.34 21.53
N HIS A 450 11.18 -9.27 22.32
CA HIS A 450 12.06 -9.08 23.46
C HIS A 450 11.75 -10.11 24.57
N SER A 451 12.60 -11.13 24.68
CA SER A 451 12.76 -11.85 25.96
C SER A 451 13.52 -10.92 26.90
N TRP A 452 12.91 -10.59 28.04
CA TRP A 452 13.46 -9.66 29.03
C TRP A 452 14.01 -10.43 30.22
N GLY A 453 15.25 -10.15 30.60
CA GLY A 453 15.86 -10.69 31.81
C GLY A 453 15.30 -10.06 33.11
N ASP A 454 15.80 -10.56 34.25
CA ASP A 454 15.37 -10.14 35.59
C ASP A 454 15.46 -8.61 35.80
N VAL A 455 14.43 -8.04 36.43
CA VAL A 455 14.36 -6.61 36.77
C VAL A 455 15.27 -6.28 37.95
N THR A 456 16.19 -5.34 37.75
CA THR A 456 17.08 -4.81 38.79
C THR A 456 16.52 -3.50 39.36
N TYR A 457 16.43 -3.39 40.69
CA TYR A 457 15.93 -2.20 41.38
C TYR A 457 17.05 -1.46 42.11
N THR A 458 17.25 -0.18 41.78
CA THR A 458 18.26 0.70 42.39
C THR A 458 17.60 1.82 43.17
N TRP A 459 17.75 1.81 44.50
CA TRP A 459 17.27 2.85 45.41
C TRP A 459 18.35 3.89 45.72
N SER A 460 17.97 5.17 45.80
CA SER A 460 18.81 6.21 46.40
C SER A 460 19.11 5.92 47.87
N GLU A 461 20.23 6.44 48.38
CA GLU A 461 20.64 6.28 49.79
C GLU A 461 19.55 6.80 50.74
N ASP A 462 18.98 7.98 50.44
CA ASP A 462 17.91 8.64 51.20
C ASP A 462 16.49 8.08 50.94
N GLY A 463 16.36 7.04 50.12
CA GLY A 463 15.09 6.35 49.83
C GLY A 463 14.09 7.12 48.97
N LYS A 464 14.39 8.36 48.54
CA LYS A 464 13.42 9.20 47.80
C LYS A 464 13.26 8.87 46.32
N THR A 465 14.18 8.12 45.73
CA THR A 465 14.06 7.65 44.34
C THR A 465 14.38 6.16 44.23
N CYS A 466 13.70 5.50 43.30
CA CYS A 466 13.95 4.11 42.90
C CYS A 466 13.87 4.02 41.38
N THR A 467 14.81 3.31 40.76
CA THR A 467 14.82 3.02 39.32
C THR A 467 14.73 1.50 39.14
N ALA A 468 13.85 1.04 38.25
CA ALA A 468 13.80 -0.34 37.78
C ALA A 468 14.43 -0.41 36.39
N GLU A 469 15.30 -1.40 36.15
CA GLU A 469 15.95 -1.62 34.85
C GLU A 469 15.84 -3.09 34.44
N ARG A 470 15.56 -3.34 33.16
CA ARG A 470 15.59 -4.69 32.57
C ARG A 470 16.35 -4.67 31.24
N VAL A 471 17.02 -5.76 30.93
CA VAL A 471 17.89 -5.90 29.73
C VAL A 471 17.32 -7.01 28.85
N CYS A 472 17.37 -6.84 27.53
CA CYS A 472 17.01 -7.93 26.63
C CYS A 472 18.01 -9.09 26.73
N GLU A 473 17.51 -10.33 26.79
CA GLU A 473 18.36 -11.52 26.90
C GLU A 473 19.18 -11.78 25.61
N GLU A 474 18.68 -11.34 24.45
CA GLU A 474 19.36 -11.46 23.16
C GLU A 474 20.24 -10.24 22.81
N ASP A 475 19.94 -9.06 23.36
CA ASP A 475 20.69 -7.81 23.13
C ASP A 475 21.02 -7.08 24.44
N SER A 476 22.25 -7.31 24.92
CA SER A 476 22.80 -6.66 26.11
C SER A 476 22.94 -5.13 26.04
N THR A 477 22.75 -4.52 24.85
CA THR A 477 22.74 -3.05 24.69
C THR A 477 21.34 -2.46 24.79
N HIS A 478 20.29 -3.28 24.69
CA HIS A 478 18.90 -2.86 24.81
C HIS A 478 18.44 -2.92 26.26
N VAL A 479 18.33 -1.76 26.90
CA VAL A 479 17.93 -1.60 28.31
C VAL A 479 16.67 -0.73 28.40
N GLU A 480 15.62 -1.25 29.02
CA GLU A 480 14.49 -0.45 29.47
C GLU A 480 14.72 0.01 30.92
N SER A 481 14.46 1.29 31.19
CA SER A 481 14.54 1.88 32.53
C SER A 481 13.26 2.63 32.87
N ALA A 482 12.83 2.52 34.13
CA ALA A 482 11.65 3.18 34.66
C ALA A 482 11.94 3.86 36.00
N GLN A 483 11.46 5.09 36.15
CA GLN A 483 11.53 5.84 37.41
C GLN A 483 10.27 5.61 38.23
N ALA A 484 10.43 5.34 39.53
CA ALA A 484 9.30 5.17 40.43
C ALA A 484 8.69 6.49 40.91
N SER A 485 7.37 6.51 41.08
CA SER A 485 6.70 7.44 42.00
C SER A 485 6.86 6.93 43.43
N VAL A 486 7.64 7.64 44.26
CA VAL A 486 7.91 7.24 45.65
C VAL A 486 7.05 8.02 46.63
N ASN A 487 6.30 7.29 47.46
CA ASN A 487 5.60 7.83 48.63
C ASN A 487 6.37 7.48 49.93
N ALA A 488 6.29 8.34 50.95
CA ALA A 488 7.01 8.17 52.21
C ALA A 488 6.05 8.33 53.41
N GLU A 489 5.97 7.31 54.27
CA GLU A 489 5.11 7.27 55.45
C GLU A 489 5.92 7.00 56.72
N ILE A 490 5.74 7.83 57.76
CA ILE A 490 6.37 7.61 59.06
C ILE A 490 5.63 6.45 59.76
N THR A 491 6.18 5.24 59.64
CA THR A 491 5.61 4.01 60.22
C THR A 491 5.96 3.83 61.69
N LYS A 492 6.97 4.54 62.20
CA LYS A 492 7.35 4.56 63.61
C LYS A 492 7.77 5.96 64.02
N HIS A 493 7.01 6.60 64.91
CA HIS A 493 7.39 7.91 65.41
C HIS A 493 8.65 7.83 66.28
N ALA A 494 9.54 8.82 66.12
CA ALA A 494 10.71 8.97 66.97
C ALA A 494 10.32 9.17 68.43
N THR A 495 11.17 8.70 69.33
CA THR A 495 11.08 8.98 70.76
C THR A 495 12.29 9.81 71.18
N CYS A 496 12.36 10.19 72.45
CA CYS A 496 13.58 10.81 73.00
C CYS A 496 14.67 9.80 73.37
N THR A 497 14.50 8.52 72.99
CA THR A 497 15.46 7.42 73.21
C THR A 497 15.71 6.57 71.96
N SER A 498 15.01 6.83 70.85
CA SER A 498 15.12 6.08 69.60
C SER A 498 14.72 6.95 68.41
N LYS A 499 15.42 6.84 67.28
CA LYS A 499 14.94 7.38 66.01
C LYS A 499 13.59 6.77 65.63
N GLY A 500 12.87 7.48 64.77
CA GLY A 500 11.70 6.95 64.08
C GLY A 500 12.09 6.34 62.73
N GLU A 501 11.17 5.60 62.14
CA GLU A 501 11.34 4.95 60.84
C GLU A 501 10.33 5.52 59.83
N THR A 502 10.83 5.80 58.63
CA THR A 502 10.02 6.10 57.45
C THR A 502 10.05 4.89 56.52
N THR A 503 8.87 4.44 56.07
CA THR A 503 8.72 3.46 55.00
C THR A 503 8.50 4.20 53.68
N TYR A 504 9.42 3.99 52.74
CA TYR A 504 9.35 4.45 51.37
C TYR A 504 8.73 3.35 50.50
N THR A 505 7.75 3.72 49.68
CA THR A 505 7.05 2.82 48.76
C THR A 505 7.16 3.37 47.35
N ALA A 506 7.83 2.62 46.47
CA ALA A 506 8.07 2.96 45.07
C ALA A 506 7.09 2.23 44.17
N GLY A 507 6.15 2.95 43.57
CA GLY A 507 5.25 2.44 42.52
C GLY A 507 5.75 2.81 41.13
N PHE A 508 5.54 1.93 40.16
CA PHE A 508 5.90 2.14 38.75
C PHE A 508 4.61 2.15 37.90
N ASP A 509 4.59 2.96 36.85
CA ASP A 509 3.44 3.09 35.94
C ASP A 509 3.44 2.05 34.80
N ASN A 510 4.54 1.31 34.63
CA ASN A 510 4.63 0.19 33.69
C ASN A 510 4.19 -1.12 34.37
N ASP A 511 3.86 -2.12 33.54
CA ASP A 511 3.33 -3.42 33.97
C ASP A 511 4.39 -4.46 34.33
N TRP A 512 5.67 -4.18 34.07
CA TRP A 512 6.79 -5.11 34.27
C TRP A 512 7.62 -4.87 35.53
N ALA A 513 7.52 -3.69 36.16
CA ALA A 513 8.20 -3.36 37.41
C ALA A 513 7.28 -3.48 38.62
N GLU A 514 7.66 -4.32 39.59
CA GLU A 514 6.91 -4.53 40.83
C GLU A 514 7.10 -3.38 41.83
N THR A 515 6.06 -3.12 42.63
CA THR A 515 6.13 -2.12 43.71
C THR A 515 7.17 -2.53 44.76
N GLN A 516 8.13 -1.65 45.02
CA GLN A 516 9.21 -1.88 45.98
C GLN A 516 8.96 -1.11 47.29
N THR A 517 9.51 -1.61 48.41
CA THR A 517 9.51 -0.89 49.69
C THR A 517 10.89 -0.86 50.35
N LYS A 518 11.20 0.24 51.05
CA LYS A 518 12.48 0.44 51.76
C LYS A 518 12.22 1.21 53.06
N VAL A 519 12.73 0.72 54.18
CA VAL A 519 12.58 1.36 55.51
C VAL A 519 13.89 2.02 55.92
N LEU A 520 13.84 3.25 56.42
CA LEU A 520 15.00 4.01 56.90
C LEU A 520 14.76 4.62 58.29
N GLU A 521 15.78 4.59 59.16
CA GLU A 521 15.79 5.29 60.47
C GLU A 521 16.20 6.77 60.31
N ASP A 522 15.41 7.53 59.55
CA ASP A 522 15.70 8.90 59.13
C ASP A 522 14.96 9.99 59.93
N VAL A 523 13.98 9.61 60.76
CA VAL A 523 13.27 10.55 61.65
C VAL A 523 14.10 10.75 62.92
N GLU A 524 14.68 11.93 63.06
CA GLU A 524 15.52 12.28 64.21
C GLU A 524 14.81 12.21 65.56
N MET A 525 15.59 11.93 66.62
CA MET A 525 15.07 11.79 67.99
C MET A 525 14.42 13.08 68.49
N ILE A 526 13.29 12.94 69.18
CA ILE A 526 12.61 14.07 69.83
C ILE A 526 13.46 14.54 71.02
N PRO A 527 13.76 15.84 71.18
CA PRO A 527 14.47 16.34 72.37
C PRO A 527 13.77 15.96 73.69
N HIS A 528 14.54 15.70 74.74
CA HIS A 528 13.98 15.45 76.07
C HIS A 528 13.18 16.67 76.57
N SER A 529 11.92 16.46 76.93
CA SER A 529 11.08 17.45 77.63
C SER A 529 11.16 17.21 79.14
N TYR A 530 11.94 18.03 79.84
CA TYR A 530 12.11 17.98 81.29
C TYR A 530 11.08 18.88 81.99
N GLY A 531 10.43 18.35 83.03
CA GLY A 531 9.51 19.14 83.85
C GLY A 531 10.24 20.15 84.73
N THR A 532 9.57 21.24 85.10
CA THR A 532 10.14 22.30 85.97
C THR A 532 10.08 21.98 87.46
N GLU A 533 9.30 20.98 87.86
CA GLU A 533 9.26 20.49 89.25
C GLU A 533 10.49 19.67 89.60
N TRP A 534 11.16 20.04 90.69
CA TRP A 534 12.17 19.18 91.31
C TRP A 534 11.55 17.87 91.80
N LYS A 535 12.22 16.76 91.54
CA LYS A 535 12.02 15.47 92.21
C LYS A 535 13.20 15.23 93.15
N SER A 536 12.96 14.51 94.24
CA SER A 536 13.95 14.31 95.30
C SER A 536 13.78 12.95 95.98
N ASP A 537 14.90 12.40 96.46
CA ASP A 537 14.96 11.21 97.31
C ASP A 537 15.96 11.45 98.47
N GLU A 538 16.39 10.39 99.17
CA GLU A 538 17.35 10.51 100.28
C GLU A 538 18.77 10.95 99.85
N ASN A 539 19.12 10.82 98.57
CA ASN A 539 20.46 11.07 98.03
C ASN A 539 20.59 12.45 97.37
N GLY A 540 19.54 12.98 96.75
CA GLY A 540 19.58 14.30 96.11
C GLY A 540 18.27 14.72 95.44
N HIS A 541 18.37 15.72 94.56
CA HIS A 541 17.27 16.23 93.75
C HIS A 541 17.63 16.42 92.27
N TRP A 542 16.65 16.32 91.38
CA TRP A 542 16.80 16.37 89.92
C TRP A 542 15.54 16.84 89.21
N HIS A 543 15.68 17.31 87.97
CA HIS A 543 14.56 17.44 87.03
C HIS A 543 14.44 16.17 86.18
N MET A 544 13.21 15.78 85.83
CA MET A 544 12.93 14.50 85.19
C MET A 544 12.18 14.67 83.87
N CYS A 545 12.60 13.92 82.84
CA CYS A 545 11.92 13.93 81.56
C CYS A 545 10.58 13.21 81.68
N ALA A 546 9.48 13.90 81.36
CA ALA A 546 8.14 13.36 81.50
C ALA A 546 7.92 12.08 80.68
N ALA A 547 8.57 11.98 79.50
CA ALA A 547 8.39 10.86 78.57
C ALA A 547 9.22 9.62 78.90
N CYS A 548 10.51 9.76 79.24
CA CYS A 548 11.43 8.63 79.42
C CYS A 548 11.98 8.47 80.85
N GLN A 549 11.58 9.34 81.79
CA GLN A 549 12.08 9.37 83.17
C GLN A 549 13.60 9.59 83.32
N ALA A 550 14.31 9.94 82.24
CA ALA A 550 15.71 10.36 82.32
C ALA A 550 15.85 11.58 83.24
N LYS A 551 16.90 11.58 84.06
CA LYS A 551 17.24 12.68 84.97
C LYS A 551 18.07 13.75 84.25
N THR A 552 18.02 14.97 84.76
CA THR A 552 18.95 16.07 84.45
C THR A 552 19.09 16.94 85.69
N ASP A 553 20.14 17.75 85.71
CA ASP A 553 20.37 18.80 86.70
C ASP A 553 20.41 18.21 88.12
N GLU A 554 20.97 16.98 88.24
CA GLU A 554 21.10 16.22 89.48
C GLU A 554 22.10 16.88 90.44
N ALA A 555 21.67 17.10 91.69
CA ALA A 555 22.49 17.70 92.73
C ALA A 555 22.17 17.12 94.13
N ASP A 556 23.18 17.11 95.00
CA ASP A 556 23.03 16.74 96.42
C ASP A 556 22.19 17.78 97.19
N HIS A 557 21.55 17.37 98.27
CA HIS A 557 20.74 18.28 99.09
C HIS A 557 21.58 19.34 99.82
N THR A 558 21.16 20.60 99.70
CA THR A 558 21.63 21.70 100.56
C THR A 558 20.55 22.00 101.61
N PHE A 559 20.82 21.64 102.86
CA PHE A 559 19.85 21.70 103.96
C PHE A 559 20.00 22.94 104.84
N GLU A 560 18.89 23.58 105.20
CA GLU A 560 18.81 24.57 106.28
C GLU A 560 17.88 24.09 107.41
N TRP A 561 18.12 24.58 108.64
CA TRP A 561 17.30 24.24 109.80
C TRP A 561 16.06 25.13 109.87
N ILE A 562 14.88 24.52 109.79
CA ILE A 562 13.59 25.19 109.97
C ILE A 562 13.03 24.79 111.34
N VAL A 563 12.65 25.79 112.16
CA VAL A 563 12.02 25.55 113.47
C VAL A 563 10.51 25.41 113.28
N ASP A 564 9.99 24.21 113.54
CA ASP A 564 8.56 23.89 113.46
C ASP A 564 7.80 24.43 114.68
N LYS A 565 8.44 24.34 115.85
CA LYS A 565 7.88 24.74 117.14
C LYS A 565 9.01 25.16 118.07
N GLU A 566 8.95 26.39 118.55
CA GLU A 566 9.89 26.90 119.55
C GLU A 566 9.83 26.08 120.86
N ALA A 567 10.98 25.86 121.48
CA ALA A 567 11.08 25.23 122.79
C ALA A 567 10.73 26.22 123.92
N THR A 568 10.15 25.71 125.01
CA THR A 568 9.87 26.51 126.21
C THR A 568 10.58 25.92 127.44
N ASP A 569 10.48 26.64 128.56
CA ASP A 569 10.91 26.21 129.90
C ASP A 569 10.16 24.96 130.42
N ALA A 570 8.98 24.67 129.86
CA ALA A 570 8.10 23.58 130.27
C ALA A 570 7.89 22.48 129.21
N GLN A 571 8.16 22.74 127.93
CA GLN A 571 7.99 21.75 126.85
C GLN A 571 9.10 21.84 125.79
N PRO A 572 9.49 20.69 125.21
CA PRO A 572 10.38 20.68 124.06
C PRO A 572 9.74 21.32 122.83
N GLY A 573 10.61 21.87 121.99
CA GLY A 573 10.32 22.34 120.64
C GLY A 573 10.64 21.25 119.61
N SER A 574 10.55 21.60 118.33
CA SER A 574 10.97 20.74 117.22
C SER A 574 11.49 21.57 116.05
N ARG A 575 12.48 21.02 115.35
CA ARG A 575 13.00 21.56 114.09
C ARG A 575 13.34 20.42 113.14
N HIS A 576 13.26 20.67 111.84
CA HIS A 576 13.76 19.76 110.83
C HIS A 576 14.80 20.45 109.95
N GLN A 577 15.45 19.65 109.09
CA GLN A 577 16.27 20.17 108.01
C GLN A 577 15.48 20.04 106.70
N GLU A 578 15.31 21.14 105.97
CA GLU A 578 14.67 21.15 104.65
C GLU A 578 15.67 21.59 103.58
N CYS A 579 15.61 20.95 102.41
CA CYS A 579 16.44 21.34 101.28
C CYS A 579 15.91 22.62 100.63
N THR A 580 16.73 23.67 100.60
CA THR A 580 16.38 25.02 100.13
C THR A 580 16.04 25.11 98.64
N VAL A 581 16.28 24.05 97.86
CA VAL A 581 16.05 24.00 96.40
C VAL A 581 14.79 23.20 96.05
N CYS A 582 14.58 22.05 96.69
CA CYS A 582 13.51 21.10 96.34
C CYS A 582 12.43 20.89 97.42
N GLY A 583 12.58 21.46 98.61
CA GLY A 583 11.64 21.29 99.73
C GLY A 583 11.65 19.89 100.37
N TYR A 584 12.69 19.08 100.12
CA TYR A 584 12.83 17.78 100.76
C TYR A 584 13.20 17.95 102.24
N ALA A 585 12.29 17.54 103.14
CA ALA A 585 12.46 17.64 104.58
C ALA A 585 12.89 16.31 105.21
N LEU A 586 13.93 16.35 106.04
CA LEU A 586 14.29 15.25 106.95
C LEU A 586 13.29 15.20 108.13
N ALA A 587 13.26 14.06 108.83
CA ALA A 587 12.41 13.93 110.03
C ALA A 587 12.76 14.99 111.09
N ALA A 588 11.74 15.63 111.64
CA ALA A 588 11.91 16.63 112.70
C ALA A 588 12.58 16.02 113.94
N VAL A 589 13.58 16.71 114.47
CA VAL A 589 14.27 16.38 115.72
C VAL A 589 13.80 17.31 116.83
N GLU A 590 13.77 16.77 118.04
CA GLU A 590 13.31 17.47 119.22
C GLU A 590 14.34 18.54 119.67
N ILE A 591 13.86 19.74 119.97
CA ILE A 591 14.66 20.79 120.61
C ILE A 591 14.44 20.66 122.12
N PRO A 592 15.47 20.32 122.93
CA PRO A 592 15.28 20.08 124.35
C PRO A 592 14.79 21.33 125.11
N PRO A 593 14.04 21.17 126.21
CA PRO A 593 13.56 22.30 127.02
C PRO A 593 14.72 23.04 127.69
N LEU A 594 14.61 24.36 127.82
CA LEU A 594 15.66 25.22 128.39
C LEU A 594 15.67 25.13 129.94
N LYS A 595 16.69 24.49 130.54
CA LYS A 595 16.89 24.44 132.02
C LYS A 595 18.36 24.42 132.48
N ASP A 596 18.58 25.03 133.64
CA ASP A 596 19.85 25.08 134.41
C ASP A 596 20.11 23.78 135.22
N ASP A 597 21.42 23.44 135.36
CA ASP A 597 22.11 22.77 136.49
C ASP A 597 21.64 21.36 136.99
N THR A 598 22.48 20.38 137.40
CA THR A 598 23.95 20.23 137.57
C THR A 598 24.33 18.73 137.80
N GLU A 599 25.62 18.38 137.61
CA GLU A 599 26.41 17.21 138.12
C GLU A 599 26.10 15.71 137.79
N ASP A 600 27.14 15.06 137.21
CA ASP A 600 27.64 13.66 137.23
C ASP A 600 26.82 12.43 137.74
N THR A 601 26.84 11.32 136.98
CA THR A 601 27.76 10.15 137.23
C THR A 601 27.61 8.94 136.26
N GLU A 602 28.76 8.43 135.81
CA GLU A 602 29.22 7.04 135.49
C GLU A 602 28.39 5.89 134.81
N GLN A 603 29.08 5.27 133.82
CA GLN A 603 29.32 3.80 133.59
C GLN A 603 28.56 2.94 132.53
N THR A 604 29.38 2.40 131.58
CA THR A 604 29.47 1.00 131.06
C THR A 604 28.63 0.39 129.91
N VAL A 605 29.24 0.38 128.69
CA VAL A 605 29.41 -0.73 127.68
C VAL A 605 28.15 -1.46 127.05
N PRO A 606 28.23 -2.41 126.07
CA PRO A 606 27.31 -2.50 124.89
C PRO A 606 26.45 -3.82 124.90
N PRO A 607 25.95 -4.50 123.81
CA PRO A 607 26.15 -4.35 122.34
C PRO A 607 25.02 -4.70 121.32
N GLN A 608 25.34 -4.46 120.03
CA GLN A 608 24.97 -5.24 118.81
C GLN A 608 23.51 -5.29 118.26
N THR A 609 23.47 -5.47 116.92
CA THR A 609 22.37 -6.00 116.07
C THR A 609 21.09 -5.13 115.96
N GLU A 610 20.36 -5.09 114.85
CA GLU A 610 20.28 -6.03 113.71
C GLU A 610 19.91 -5.32 112.38
N LYS A 611 20.18 -5.96 111.24
CA LYS A 611 19.88 -5.49 109.87
C LYS A 611 18.62 -6.17 109.34
N PRO A 612 17.75 -5.48 108.58
CA PRO A 612 16.99 -6.12 107.52
C PRO A 612 17.33 -5.54 106.14
N GLU A 613 17.43 -6.44 105.17
CA GLU A 613 17.52 -6.16 103.73
C GLU A 613 16.21 -6.65 103.10
N PRO A 614 15.77 -6.08 101.96
CA PRO A 614 15.84 -6.90 100.74
C PRO A 614 16.24 -6.12 99.47
N VAL A 615 16.26 -6.86 98.35
CA VAL A 615 17.08 -6.63 97.15
C VAL A 615 16.18 -6.42 95.89
N PRO A 616 16.66 -6.40 94.62
CA PRO A 616 16.87 -5.19 93.81
C PRO A 616 16.02 -5.08 92.51
N SER A 617 16.19 -3.98 91.76
CA SER A 617 16.44 -4.04 90.30
C SER A 617 17.11 -2.75 89.75
N LYS A 618 17.78 -2.88 88.60
CA LYS A 618 18.75 -1.95 87.95
C LYS A 618 18.40 -1.89 86.43
N PRO A 619 19.12 -1.17 85.54
CA PRO A 619 19.72 0.18 85.56
C PRO A 619 19.28 1.04 84.33
N ALA A 620 19.71 2.31 84.25
CA ALA A 620 19.91 3.02 82.96
C ALA A 620 20.95 4.16 83.11
N ALA A 621 21.54 4.60 81.99
CA ALA A 621 22.71 5.49 81.93
C ALA A 621 22.37 6.96 81.55
N ALA A 622 23.38 7.84 81.64
CA ALA A 622 23.29 9.26 81.27
C ALA A 622 23.86 9.56 79.85
N THR A 623 23.04 10.22 79.02
CA THR A 623 23.20 11.53 78.29
C THR A 623 24.63 12.12 78.05
N PRO A 624 24.87 13.19 77.20
CA PRO A 624 23.91 14.21 76.67
C PRO A 624 24.12 14.87 75.26
N ARG A 625 23.02 15.49 74.73
CA ARG A 625 22.86 16.86 74.09
C ARG A 625 23.69 17.28 72.81
N THR A 626 23.29 18.19 71.89
CA THR A 626 22.08 19.05 71.63
C THR A 626 22.11 19.78 70.25
N GLY A 627 20.93 20.04 69.66
CA GLY A 627 20.53 21.30 68.96
C GLY A 627 20.98 21.57 67.50
N ASP A 628 20.31 22.40 66.67
CA ASP A 628 18.96 23.02 66.78
C ASP A 628 18.41 23.54 65.41
N VAL A 629 17.12 23.94 65.38
CA VAL A 629 16.16 24.34 64.31
C VAL A 629 16.54 25.14 63.03
N GLY A 630 15.66 25.02 61.99
CA GLY A 630 15.34 26.08 61.01
C GLY A 630 14.45 25.63 59.82
N ASN A 631 13.21 26.15 59.68
CA ASN A 631 12.19 25.65 58.72
C ASN A 631 11.40 26.80 58.03
N MET A 632 10.84 26.58 56.81
CA MET A 632 9.41 26.76 56.43
C MET A 632 9.08 27.20 54.97
N LEU A 633 8.22 26.38 54.31
CA LEU A 633 7.10 26.74 53.38
C LEU A 633 7.42 27.39 51.99
N PRO A 634 6.49 27.39 50.98
CA PRO A 634 5.03 27.14 51.02
C PRO A 634 4.43 26.18 49.94
N TRP A 635 3.08 26.04 49.94
CA TRP A 635 2.23 25.40 48.91
C TRP A 635 1.58 26.44 47.96
N ALA A 636 1.24 26.06 46.71
CA ALA A 636 -0.10 26.26 46.09
C ALA A 636 -0.23 25.83 44.60
N LEU A 637 -1.40 25.25 44.28
CA LEU A 637 -1.95 24.74 43.01
C LEU A 637 -2.22 25.78 41.89
N LEU A 638 -2.31 25.37 40.60
CA LEU A 638 -3.59 25.33 39.80
C LEU A 638 -3.46 24.83 38.33
N PHE A 639 -4.59 24.78 37.61
CA PHE A 639 -4.97 23.89 36.49
C PHE A 639 -5.01 24.50 35.05
N VAL A 640 -4.73 23.66 34.03
CA VAL A 640 -5.41 23.45 32.71
C VAL A 640 -5.54 24.56 31.63
N GLY A 641 -5.17 24.21 30.37
CA GLY A 641 -6.15 24.16 29.25
C GLY A 641 -5.87 24.87 27.91
N ALA A 642 -5.59 24.12 26.83
CA ALA A 642 -5.74 24.44 25.40
C ALA A 642 -5.31 23.23 24.54
N ALA A 643 -5.70 22.98 23.28
CA ALA A 643 -6.86 23.36 22.45
C ALA A 643 -6.88 22.40 21.23
N GLY A 644 -8.03 22.13 20.60
CA GLY A 644 -8.13 21.19 19.46
C GLY A 644 -8.87 21.76 18.25
N VAL A 645 -8.24 21.71 17.08
CA VAL A 645 -8.79 22.08 15.75
C VAL A 645 -8.10 21.24 14.67
N GLY A 646 -8.84 20.72 13.69
CA GLY A 646 -8.26 20.14 12.48
C GLY A 646 -9.15 19.06 11.84
N ALA A 647 -9.74 19.38 10.68
CA ALA A 647 -10.45 18.42 9.81
C ALA A 647 -9.65 18.24 8.51
N VAL A 648 -9.99 17.23 7.68
CA VAL A 648 -10.16 17.34 6.21
C VAL A 648 -10.54 15.97 5.58
N LEU A 649 -11.26 16.03 4.45
CA LEU A 649 -11.71 14.91 3.62
C LEU A 649 -10.64 14.45 2.61
N HIS A 650 -10.77 13.23 2.08
CA HIS A 650 -10.33 12.96 0.72
C HIS A 650 -11.25 11.97 -0.04
N THR A 651 -11.20 12.03 -1.38
CA THR A 651 -12.13 11.36 -2.30
C THR A 651 -11.37 10.81 -3.51
N ARG A 652 -11.87 9.71 -4.10
CA ARG A 652 -11.65 9.19 -5.48
C ARG A 652 -10.58 9.86 -6.38
N ARG A 653 -9.72 9.03 -7.01
CA ARG A 653 -9.75 8.71 -8.48
C ARG A 653 -8.57 7.79 -8.84
N LYS A 654 -8.85 6.63 -9.44
CA LYS A 654 -7.86 5.79 -10.14
C LYS A 654 -8.63 4.96 -11.19
N LEU A 655 -8.48 5.35 -12.46
CA LEU A 655 -8.94 4.77 -13.73
C LEU A 655 -8.64 5.88 -14.77
N GLU A 656 -8.16 5.51 -15.97
CA GLU A 656 -7.38 6.31 -16.94
C GLU A 656 -5.85 6.24 -16.72
N GLU A 657 -5.23 5.12 -17.13
CA GLU A 657 -3.83 4.91 -17.59
C GLU A 657 -3.45 3.41 -17.44
N ARG A 658 -4.04 2.56 -18.31
CA ARG A 658 -3.50 1.28 -18.81
C ARG A 658 -3.99 1.10 -20.24
#